data_AF-A0A9D9XDD0-F1
#
_entry.id   AF-A0A9D9XDD0-F1
#
_cell.length_a   1.000
_cell.length_b   1.000
_cell.length_c   1.000
_cell.angle_alpha   90.00
_cell.angle_beta   90.00
_cell.angle_gamma   90.00
#
_symmetry.space_group_name_H-M   'P 1'
#
loop_
_entity.id
_entity.type
_entity.pdbx_description
1 polymer ?
#
loop_
_entity_poly.entity_id
_entity_poly.type
_entity_poly.pdbx_seq_one_letter_code
_entity_poly.pdbx_strand_id
1 'polypeptide(L)'
;MTKNKLFLFFCSVFVFQVSFASRIDNAFDALKQYDYFKAKQLFYRSLKKQPAAASYGLAIIYFRNDNPFHQLDSAYQFILRADSLYPQLTPKSKEKFALHNVNSFEINALKEKISSAFFQLEMQHPSELSLNAFLKKHPWSQEKFKAIHVRDSLVYEQVVAQHQSLAITQFLAKYPETAYLNRAKIQFNLFQYEEETKAGTLAAYIDFERNFPTNPHLLEAQDSIYKLSTKENTLAAFSQFIQSFPGNRNSETAWRKLYQLYTAEYAVDVIQHFQRDFPNYPFTEELNREQQLASAVLIPYKNNNKFGWMELSGQPVITAQYSSVGFFKEDLAWVEKDGLYGFVNKANDLIIACQFASVTDFEKGRAIVEVDGKFGCIDRTGKLIIPVIYEDLGTLTEGLHYMQLNGLYGYIDGKGKTLIAPQFDEAYSFNNGKAFVKLNNKTGIIDSYGAYILQPEFDEVAFFSDSLYVLKNEGKLIFLRHDQSIKASYFAEEIGKLVIDRAVLVQNNKVGYVDGQGALVIPALHDAFSNVVSDGEFVGNYAKVSKSQKFGIIDRTGKVIVPIQHQALGKVSGLIACQKAGKWGFIDLTNKFVIQPIYDEAYSFSDGLAQVRLATGVGLINTAGQIIVPIQFSAISLLEKQLVLVEKDGVFGIYRTNGKEVVPVEYQQIRKIQPNLLLLSKGAEIHYFNLETQTIIQPILP
;
A
#
# COMPACT_ATOMS: atom_id res chain seq x y z
N MET A 1 82.98 90.13 -15.11
CA MET A 1 83.64 90.23 -16.43
C MET A 1 82.55 90.33 -17.50
N THR A 2 82.62 91.40 -18.32
CA THR A 2 82.33 91.47 -19.78
C THR A 2 81.14 90.69 -20.39
N LYS A 3 80.27 91.21 -21.25
CA LYS A 3 79.89 92.54 -21.80
C LYS A 3 78.46 92.34 -22.35
N ASN A 4 77.57 93.32 -22.55
CA ASN A 4 77.62 94.78 -22.41
C ASN A 4 76.22 95.31 -21.96
N LYS A 5 75.99 96.63 -21.93
CA LYS A 5 74.66 97.24 -21.77
C LYS A 5 74.06 97.62 -23.13
N LEU A 6 72.74 97.54 -23.28
CA LEU A 6 71.99 98.55 -24.03
C LEU A 6 70.64 98.83 -23.33
N PHE A 7 70.37 100.11 -23.08
CA PHE A 7 69.16 100.60 -22.44
C PHE A 7 68.18 101.00 -23.54
N LEU A 8 66.93 100.56 -23.48
CA LEU A 8 65.86 101.16 -24.28
C LEU A 8 64.59 101.23 -23.43
N PHE A 9 64.31 102.46 -23.00
CA PHE A 9 63.13 102.83 -22.24
C PHE A 9 62.02 103.13 -23.26
N PHE A 10 60.86 102.46 -23.17
CA PHE A 10 59.67 102.91 -23.87
C PHE A 10 58.42 102.78 -23.01
N CYS A 11 57.52 103.74 -23.16
CA CYS A 11 56.52 104.08 -22.15
C CYS A 11 55.42 103.03 -21.95
N SER A 12 54.89 103.05 -20.74
CA SER A 12 53.64 102.44 -20.33
C SER A 12 52.47 102.76 -21.28
N VAL A 13 51.73 101.72 -21.68
CA VAL A 13 50.26 101.84 -21.82
C VAL A 13 49.63 100.67 -21.06
N PHE A 14 49.24 100.94 -19.81
CA PHE A 14 48.36 100.05 -19.07
C PHE A 14 46.95 100.17 -19.67
N VAL A 15 46.68 99.44 -20.76
CA VAL A 15 45.30 99.28 -21.23
C VAL A 15 44.60 98.35 -20.25
N PHE A 16 44.01 98.92 -19.21
CA PHE A 16 42.84 98.31 -18.57
C PHE A 16 41.76 98.18 -19.64
N GLN A 17 41.76 97.07 -20.38
CA GLN A 17 40.55 96.62 -21.05
C GLN A 17 39.59 96.21 -19.94
N VAL A 18 38.84 97.20 -19.45
CA VAL A 18 37.55 96.98 -18.81
C VAL A 18 36.68 96.29 -19.86
N SER A 19 36.80 94.96 -19.92
CA SER A 19 35.88 94.10 -20.63
C SER A 19 34.54 94.31 -19.93
N PHE A 20 33.73 95.22 -20.48
CA PHE A 20 32.37 95.44 -20.02
C PHE A 20 31.68 94.08 -20.03
N ALA A 21 31.43 93.54 -18.82
CA ALA A 21 30.81 92.24 -18.63
C ALA A 21 29.58 92.19 -19.53
N SER A 22 29.59 91.30 -20.52
CA SER A 22 28.56 91.32 -21.54
C SER A 22 27.24 90.88 -20.92
N ARG A 23 26.12 91.14 -21.60
CA ARG A 23 24.79 90.91 -21.02
C ARG A 23 24.58 89.48 -20.47
N ILE A 24 25.26 88.48 -21.06
CA ILE A 24 25.23 87.09 -20.58
C ILE A 24 26.05 86.88 -19.30
N ASP A 25 27.17 87.58 -19.16
CA ASP A 25 28.09 87.41 -18.04
C ASP A 25 27.38 87.93 -16.77
N ASN A 26 26.79 89.12 -16.85
CA ASN A 26 25.92 89.68 -15.81
C ASN A 26 24.66 88.81 -15.52
N ALA A 27 24.20 88.01 -16.49
CA ALA A 27 23.04 87.12 -16.30
C ALA A 27 23.43 85.88 -15.49
N PHE A 28 24.58 85.28 -15.79
CA PHE A 28 25.13 84.17 -15.00
C PHE A 28 25.62 84.62 -13.62
N ASP A 29 26.16 85.83 -13.48
CA ASP A 29 26.56 86.34 -12.17
C ASP A 29 25.35 86.66 -11.28
N ALA A 30 24.26 87.20 -11.84
CA ALA A 30 22.98 87.31 -11.13
C ALA A 30 22.42 85.93 -10.73
N LEU A 31 22.56 84.92 -11.60
CA LEU A 31 22.14 83.54 -11.31
C LEU A 31 22.98 82.90 -10.18
N LYS A 32 24.29 83.14 -10.14
CA LYS A 32 25.19 82.71 -9.03
C LYS A 32 24.84 83.41 -7.71
N GLN A 33 24.33 84.64 -7.76
CA GLN A 33 23.86 85.43 -6.62
C GLN A 33 22.40 85.16 -6.23
N TYR A 34 21.73 84.15 -6.82
CA TYR A 34 20.33 83.80 -6.57
C TYR A 34 19.32 84.93 -6.91
N ASP A 35 19.73 85.95 -7.68
CA ASP A 35 18.84 87.00 -8.21
C ASP A 35 18.16 86.51 -9.50
N TYR A 36 17.18 85.62 -9.31
CA TYR A 36 16.47 84.97 -10.41
C TYR A 36 15.68 85.95 -11.28
N PHE A 37 15.16 87.04 -10.73
CA PHE A 37 14.39 88.04 -11.47
C PHE A 37 15.28 88.77 -12.47
N LYS A 38 16.43 89.28 -12.02
CA LYS A 38 17.42 89.94 -12.87
C LYS A 38 18.05 88.95 -13.86
N ALA A 39 18.45 87.77 -13.41
CA ALA A 39 19.02 86.73 -14.26
C ALA A 39 18.06 86.36 -15.41
N LYS A 40 16.79 86.06 -15.11
CA LYS A 40 15.74 85.75 -16.09
C LYS A 40 15.58 86.87 -17.11
N GLN A 41 15.45 88.13 -16.66
CA GLN A 41 15.31 89.29 -17.55
C GLN A 41 16.52 89.46 -18.48
N LEU A 42 17.74 89.27 -17.96
CA LEU A 42 18.98 89.39 -18.74
C LEU A 42 19.16 88.24 -19.74
N PHE A 43 18.78 87.00 -19.39
CA PHE A 43 18.81 85.88 -20.33
C PHE A 43 17.78 86.07 -21.46
N TYR A 44 16.53 86.44 -21.18
CA TYR A 44 15.53 86.74 -22.23
C TYR A 44 16.03 87.83 -23.19
N ARG A 45 16.61 88.92 -22.66
CA ARG A 45 17.24 89.99 -23.45
C ARG A 45 18.52 89.55 -24.20
N SER A 46 19.05 88.36 -23.92
CA SER A 46 20.23 87.79 -24.56
C SER A 46 19.89 86.73 -25.62
N LEU A 47 18.67 86.17 -25.61
CA LEU A 47 18.23 85.15 -26.59
C LEU A 47 18.46 85.55 -28.06
N LYS A 48 18.31 86.83 -28.43
CA LYS A 48 18.54 87.27 -29.83
C LYS A 48 20.01 87.28 -30.25
N LYS A 49 20.96 87.48 -29.31
CA LYS A 49 22.40 87.63 -29.62
C LYS A 49 23.25 86.42 -29.24
N GLN A 50 22.86 85.69 -28.20
CA GLN A 50 23.61 84.55 -27.65
C GLN A 50 22.64 83.44 -27.23
N PRO A 51 21.87 82.87 -28.19
CA PRO A 51 20.71 82.03 -27.89
C PRO A 51 21.04 80.76 -27.11
N ALA A 52 22.17 80.10 -27.38
CA ALA A 52 22.55 78.85 -26.71
C ALA A 52 22.77 79.06 -25.19
N ALA A 53 23.67 79.98 -24.82
CA ALA A 53 23.96 80.30 -23.42
C ALA A 53 22.76 80.91 -22.69
N ALA A 54 21.97 81.76 -23.38
CA ALA A 54 20.75 82.32 -22.80
C ALA A 54 19.66 81.27 -22.56
N SER A 55 19.54 80.28 -23.44
CA SER A 55 18.58 79.18 -23.25
C SER A 55 19.04 78.24 -22.13
N TYR A 56 20.33 77.94 -22.01
CA TYR A 56 20.87 77.16 -20.89
C TYR A 56 20.63 77.87 -19.53
N GLY A 57 20.90 79.17 -19.45
CA GLY A 57 20.63 79.97 -18.25
C GLY A 57 19.13 80.00 -17.86
N LEU A 58 18.23 80.13 -18.85
CA LEU A 58 16.78 80.01 -18.61
C LEU A 58 16.39 78.61 -18.17
N ALA A 59 16.95 77.55 -18.77
CA ALA A 59 16.67 76.18 -18.37
C ALA A 59 17.05 75.92 -16.90
N ILE A 60 18.16 76.47 -16.41
CA ILE A 60 18.51 76.39 -14.98
C ILE A 60 17.43 77.07 -14.12
N ILE A 61 17.03 78.30 -14.44
CA ILE A 61 16.03 79.05 -13.66
C ILE A 61 14.70 78.29 -13.61
N TYR A 62 14.22 77.81 -14.76
CA TYR A 62 12.97 77.07 -14.87
C TYR A 62 13.02 75.67 -14.25
N PHE A 63 14.20 75.03 -14.18
CA PHE A 63 14.36 73.71 -13.56
C PHE A 63 14.46 73.76 -12.04
N ARG A 64 15.13 74.77 -11.48
CA ARG A 64 15.28 74.92 -10.04
C ARG A 64 13.92 75.13 -9.36
N ASN A 65 13.72 74.51 -8.20
CA ASN A 65 12.48 74.57 -7.40
C ASN A 65 12.53 75.58 -6.24
N ASP A 66 13.66 76.26 -6.04
CA ASP A 66 13.89 77.27 -4.99
C ASP A 66 13.57 78.71 -5.46
N ASN A 67 12.84 78.87 -6.55
CA ASN A 67 12.49 80.17 -7.11
C ASN A 67 11.07 80.17 -7.74
N PRO A 68 10.39 81.32 -7.82
CA PRO A 68 8.98 81.41 -8.24
C PRO A 68 8.76 81.19 -9.73
N PHE A 69 9.79 80.84 -10.50
CA PHE A 69 9.70 80.53 -11.93
C PHE A 69 9.82 79.05 -12.24
N HIS A 70 9.86 78.16 -11.24
CA HIS A 70 9.91 76.72 -11.47
C HIS A 70 8.79 76.25 -12.42
N GLN A 71 9.16 75.72 -13.58
CA GLN A 71 8.22 75.20 -14.58
C GLN A 71 8.94 74.22 -15.51
N LEU A 72 8.68 72.92 -15.33
CA LEU A 72 9.48 71.86 -15.93
C LEU A 72 9.40 71.81 -17.47
N ASP A 73 8.23 72.10 -18.07
CA ASP A 73 8.10 72.22 -19.53
C ASP A 73 8.90 73.38 -20.11
N SER A 74 8.92 74.54 -19.44
CA SER A 74 9.76 75.67 -19.87
C SER A 74 11.24 75.31 -19.76
N ALA A 75 11.66 74.61 -18.70
CA ALA A 75 13.02 74.10 -18.56
C ALA A 75 13.40 73.17 -19.72
N TYR A 76 12.50 72.24 -20.08
CA TYR A 76 12.67 71.30 -21.19
C TYR A 76 12.78 72.01 -22.55
N GLN A 77 11.89 72.95 -22.87
CA GLN A 77 11.96 73.70 -24.12
C GLN A 77 13.27 74.51 -24.24
N PHE A 78 13.71 75.14 -23.15
CA PHE A 78 14.96 75.90 -23.15
C PHE A 78 16.21 75.01 -23.17
N ILE A 79 16.22 73.83 -22.52
CA ILE A 79 17.40 72.95 -22.58
C ILE A 79 17.54 72.31 -23.96
N LEU A 80 16.46 71.91 -24.64
CA LEU A 80 16.53 71.42 -26.02
C LEU A 80 16.99 72.51 -26.99
N ARG A 81 16.58 73.76 -26.77
CA ARG A 81 17.08 74.91 -27.52
C ARG A 81 18.57 75.18 -27.25
N ALA A 82 19.07 74.92 -26.05
CA ALA A 82 20.51 75.01 -25.77
C ALA A 82 21.29 73.87 -26.43
N ASP A 83 20.81 72.63 -26.30
CA ASP A 83 21.39 71.39 -26.82
C ASP A 83 21.51 71.40 -28.35
N SER A 84 20.48 71.87 -29.06
CA SER A 84 20.49 71.99 -30.53
C SER A 84 21.38 73.13 -31.06
N LEU A 85 21.54 74.23 -30.31
CA LEU A 85 22.28 75.41 -30.76
C LEU A 85 23.75 75.42 -30.33
N TYR A 86 24.11 74.79 -29.21
CA TYR A 86 25.49 74.77 -28.71
C TYR A 86 26.51 74.13 -29.68
N PRO A 87 26.22 73.01 -30.38
CA PRO A 87 27.13 72.43 -31.36
C PRO A 87 27.53 73.41 -32.47
N GLN A 88 26.59 74.28 -32.87
CA GLN A 88 26.73 75.25 -33.96
C GLN A 88 27.61 76.47 -33.61
N LEU A 89 28.01 76.62 -32.34
CA LEU A 89 28.83 77.75 -31.89
C LEU A 89 30.29 77.64 -32.38
N THR A 90 30.89 78.80 -32.69
CA THR A 90 32.32 78.92 -33.00
C THR A 90 33.20 78.57 -31.79
N PRO A 91 34.44 78.09 -31.97
CA PRO A 91 35.34 77.71 -30.86
C PRO A 91 35.50 78.82 -29.82
N LYS A 92 35.76 80.06 -30.25
CA LYS A 92 35.85 81.26 -29.39
C LYS A 92 34.59 81.54 -28.57
N SER A 93 33.40 81.17 -29.09
CA SER A 93 32.15 81.30 -28.34
C SER A 93 31.99 80.20 -27.30
N LYS A 94 32.43 78.97 -27.61
CA LYS A 94 32.44 77.82 -26.70
C LYS A 94 33.41 78.07 -25.54
N GLU A 95 34.63 78.52 -25.81
CA GLU A 95 35.61 78.96 -24.80
C GLU A 95 35.03 80.02 -23.87
N LYS A 96 34.38 81.06 -24.43
CA LYS A 96 33.76 82.11 -23.62
C LYS A 96 32.68 81.56 -22.69
N PHE A 97 31.77 80.72 -23.19
CA PHE A 97 30.65 80.26 -22.37
C PHE A 97 31.03 79.12 -21.39
N ALA A 98 32.14 78.42 -21.64
CA ALA A 98 32.70 77.46 -20.69
C ALA A 98 33.07 78.08 -19.33
N LEU A 99 33.44 79.38 -19.30
CA LEU A 99 33.66 80.15 -18.06
C LEU A 99 32.41 80.27 -17.16
N HIS A 100 31.22 80.00 -17.70
CA HIS A 100 29.95 79.95 -16.95
C HIS A 100 29.36 78.54 -16.93
N ASN A 101 30.20 77.50 -17.07
CA ASN A 101 29.83 76.09 -17.15
C ASN A 101 28.85 75.75 -18.30
N VAL A 102 28.78 76.57 -19.35
CA VAL A 102 27.98 76.25 -20.53
C VAL A 102 28.82 75.46 -21.52
N ASN A 103 28.74 74.13 -21.44
CA ASN A 103 29.42 73.22 -22.35
C ASN A 103 28.53 72.00 -22.66
N SER A 104 28.92 71.15 -23.62
CA SER A 104 28.13 69.98 -24.04
C SER A 104 27.81 69.02 -22.89
N PHE A 105 28.76 68.81 -21.96
CA PHE A 105 28.59 67.91 -20.83
C PHE A 105 27.56 68.47 -19.83
N GLU A 106 27.67 69.75 -19.47
CA GLU A 106 26.76 70.42 -18.54
C GLU A 106 25.35 70.65 -19.11
N ILE A 107 25.25 70.91 -20.42
CA ILE A 107 23.96 70.96 -21.13
C ILE A 107 23.31 69.57 -21.10
N ASN A 108 24.06 68.51 -21.39
CA ASN A 108 23.52 67.15 -21.35
C ASN A 108 23.17 66.71 -19.91
N ALA A 109 23.99 67.04 -18.91
CA ALA A 109 23.72 66.75 -17.50
C ALA A 109 22.46 67.44 -16.98
N LEU A 110 22.20 68.69 -17.39
CA LEU A 110 20.95 69.38 -17.06
C LEU A 110 19.76 68.80 -17.84
N LYS A 111 19.96 68.42 -19.11
CA LYS A 111 18.95 67.75 -19.95
C LYS A 111 18.51 66.40 -19.34
N GLU A 112 19.46 65.61 -18.83
CA GLU A 112 19.17 64.38 -18.06
C GLU A 112 18.45 64.69 -16.74
N LYS A 113 18.88 65.68 -15.96
CA LYS A 113 18.19 66.06 -14.70
C LYS A 113 16.73 66.48 -14.92
N ILE A 114 16.47 67.27 -15.97
CA ILE A 114 15.10 67.64 -16.37
C ILE A 114 14.32 66.39 -16.81
N SER A 115 14.95 65.48 -17.55
CA SER A 115 14.37 64.21 -17.97
C SER A 115 14.00 63.30 -16.79
N SER A 116 14.90 63.10 -15.83
CA SER A 116 14.64 62.35 -14.60
C SER A 116 13.53 62.98 -13.75
N ALA A 117 13.39 64.30 -13.73
CA ALA A 117 12.28 64.96 -13.05
C ALA A 117 10.92 64.72 -13.74
N PHE A 118 10.86 64.69 -15.08
CA PHE A 118 9.65 64.23 -15.78
C PHE A 118 9.33 62.78 -15.45
N PHE A 119 10.32 61.88 -15.47
CA PHE A 119 10.14 60.49 -15.08
C PHE A 119 9.59 60.35 -13.66
N GLN A 120 10.11 61.12 -12.70
CA GLN A 120 9.62 61.12 -11.31
C GLN A 120 8.16 61.56 -11.18
N LEU A 121 7.68 62.49 -12.03
CA LEU A 121 6.27 62.87 -12.07
C LEU A 121 5.40 61.72 -12.61
N GLU A 122 5.80 61.09 -13.72
CA GLU A 122 5.04 59.95 -14.27
C GLU A 122 4.99 58.77 -13.29
N MET A 123 6.05 58.56 -12.50
CA MET A 123 6.13 57.51 -11.48
C MET A 123 5.24 57.75 -10.25
N GLN A 124 4.59 58.92 -10.11
CA GLN A 124 3.54 59.11 -9.08
C GLN A 124 2.28 58.31 -9.42
N HIS A 125 1.91 58.26 -10.70
CA HIS A 125 0.76 57.55 -11.23
C HIS A 125 1.10 56.88 -12.58
N PRO A 126 1.96 55.83 -12.57
CA PRO A 126 2.46 55.24 -13.80
C PRO A 126 1.35 54.51 -14.56
N SER A 127 1.30 54.73 -15.87
CA SER A 127 0.36 54.09 -16.79
C SER A 127 1.04 53.80 -18.11
N GLU A 128 0.46 52.92 -18.94
CA GLU A 128 1.02 52.66 -20.27
C GLU A 128 1.10 53.94 -21.11
N LEU A 129 0.04 54.75 -21.09
CA LEU A 129 -0.07 55.98 -21.85
C LEU A 129 0.96 57.02 -21.40
N SER A 130 1.10 57.23 -20.09
CA SER A 130 2.04 58.21 -19.54
C SER A 130 3.50 57.82 -19.76
N LEU A 131 3.85 56.55 -19.55
CA LEU A 131 5.21 56.05 -19.79
C LEU A 131 5.56 56.02 -21.29
N ASN A 132 4.61 55.70 -22.18
CA ASN A 132 4.82 55.86 -23.63
C ASN A 132 5.01 57.33 -24.04
N ALA A 133 4.24 58.26 -23.46
CA ALA A 133 4.40 59.69 -23.71
C ALA A 133 5.79 60.19 -23.24
N PHE A 134 6.23 59.76 -22.06
CA PHE A 134 7.58 60.02 -21.55
C PHE A 134 8.67 59.48 -22.49
N LEU A 135 8.61 58.20 -22.87
CA LEU A 135 9.58 57.58 -23.77
C LEU A 135 9.67 58.28 -25.13
N LYS A 136 8.54 58.79 -25.65
CA LYS A 136 8.47 59.59 -26.88
C LYS A 136 9.04 61.01 -26.72
N LYS A 137 8.81 61.66 -25.57
CA LYS A 137 9.28 63.03 -25.25
C LYS A 137 10.75 63.07 -24.81
N HIS A 138 11.26 61.98 -24.23
CA HIS A 138 12.59 61.87 -23.63
C HIS A 138 13.39 60.63 -24.11
N PRO A 139 13.56 60.41 -25.43
CA PRO A 139 14.17 59.17 -25.97
C PRO A 139 15.66 58.97 -25.63
N TRP A 140 16.35 60.02 -25.15
CA TRP A 140 17.74 59.98 -24.68
C TRP A 140 17.89 59.64 -23.19
N SER A 141 16.81 59.69 -22.41
CA SER A 141 16.83 59.62 -20.94
C SER A 141 17.58 58.40 -20.40
N GLN A 142 18.44 58.59 -19.40
CA GLN A 142 19.04 57.48 -18.63
C GLN A 142 17.97 56.56 -17.99
N GLU A 143 16.78 57.09 -17.70
CA GLU A 143 15.66 56.33 -17.11
C GLU A 143 14.86 55.50 -18.13
N LYS A 144 15.20 55.58 -19.43
CA LYS A 144 14.47 54.90 -20.53
C LYS A 144 14.22 53.41 -20.27
N PHE A 145 15.23 52.68 -19.81
CA PHE A 145 15.09 51.24 -19.53
C PHE A 145 14.17 50.97 -18.34
N LYS A 146 14.18 51.81 -17.30
CA LYS A 146 13.24 51.68 -16.17
C LYS A 146 11.81 52.00 -16.60
N ALA A 147 11.62 53.06 -17.40
CA ALA A 147 10.31 53.41 -17.95
C ALA A 147 9.71 52.31 -18.85
N ILE A 148 10.54 51.67 -19.69
CA ILE A 148 10.13 50.48 -20.46
C ILE A 148 9.76 49.33 -19.52
N HIS A 149 10.60 49.01 -18.54
CA HIS A 149 10.36 47.89 -17.62
C HIS A 149 9.08 48.07 -16.79
N VAL A 150 8.85 49.25 -16.20
CA VAL A 150 7.63 49.55 -15.42
C VAL A 150 6.39 49.49 -16.32
N ARG A 151 6.45 50.08 -17.53
CA ARG A 151 5.34 50.01 -18.50
C ARG A 151 5.00 48.56 -18.83
N ASP A 152 6.01 47.78 -19.18
CA ASP A 152 5.83 46.40 -19.60
C ASP A 152 5.30 45.53 -18.45
N SER A 153 5.72 45.75 -17.19
CA SER A 153 5.16 45.05 -16.02
C SER A 153 3.67 45.35 -15.86
N LEU A 154 3.28 46.64 -15.90
CA LEU A 154 1.90 47.06 -15.71
C LEU A 154 0.96 46.48 -16.77
N VAL A 155 1.38 46.47 -18.04
CA VAL A 155 0.57 45.86 -19.10
C VAL A 155 0.60 44.33 -18.99
N TYR A 156 1.75 43.73 -18.69
CA TYR A 156 1.86 42.28 -18.51
C TYR A 156 0.91 41.76 -17.42
N GLU A 157 0.87 42.42 -16.26
CA GLU A 157 -0.04 42.08 -15.15
C GLU A 157 -1.51 42.19 -15.58
N GLN A 158 -1.89 43.26 -16.29
CA GLN A 158 -3.24 43.44 -16.83
C GLN A 158 -3.62 42.42 -17.90
N VAL A 159 -2.65 41.92 -18.67
CA VAL A 159 -2.86 40.93 -19.73
C VAL A 159 -2.95 39.52 -19.15
N VAL A 160 -2.11 39.17 -18.17
CA VAL A 160 -2.20 37.89 -17.45
C VAL A 160 -3.53 37.77 -16.71
N ALA A 161 -4.00 38.85 -16.08
CA ALA A 161 -5.29 38.88 -15.39
C ALA A 161 -6.53 38.64 -16.29
N GLN A 162 -6.38 38.65 -17.62
CA GLN A 162 -7.48 38.32 -18.55
C GLN A 162 -7.66 36.82 -18.77
N HIS A 163 -6.68 35.98 -18.40
CA HIS A 163 -6.69 34.52 -18.65
C HIS A 163 -7.00 34.16 -20.12
N GLN A 164 -6.32 34.84 -21.06
CA GLN A 164 -6.52 34.64 -22.50
C GLN A 164 -5.20 34.53 -23.27
N SER A 165 -5.06 33.48 -24.08
CA SER A 165 -3.85 33.27 -24.92
C SER A 165 -3.72 34.35 -26.00
N LEU A 166 -4.85 34.82 -26.54
CA LEU A 166 -4.91 35.92 -27.50
C LEU A 166 -4.38 37.24 -26.90
N ALA A 167 -4.71 37.55 -25.65
CA ALA A 167 -4.26 38.77 -24.98
C ALA A 167 -2.72 38.77 -24.81
N ILE A 168 -2.14 37.63 -24.44
CA ILE A 168 -0.68 37.45 -24.37
C ILE A 168 -0.03 37.60 -25.76
N THR A 169 -0.65 37.05 -26.81
CA THR A 169 -0.18 37.20 -28.19
C THR A 169 -0.17 38.67 -28.63
N GLN A 170 -1.22 39.43 -28.31
CA GLN A 170 -1.30 40.86 -28.58
C GLN A 170 -0.25 41.67 -27.79
N PHE A 171 0.01 41.32 -26.53
CA PHE A 171 1.07 41.92 -25.73
C PHE A 171 2.45 41.73 -26.36
N LEU A 172 2.79 40.50 -26.77
CA LEU A 172 4.07 40.19 -27.41
C LEU A 172 4.23 40.86 -28.77
N ALA A 173 3.16 40.97 -29.56
CA ALA A 173 3.17 41.72 -30.82
C ALA A 173 3.36 43.23 -30.61
N LYS A 174 2.82 43.79 -29.51
CA LYS A 174 2.92 45.21 -29.16
C LYS A 174 4.28 45.58 -28.54
N TYR A 175 4.93 44.64 -27.83
CA TYR A 175 6.23 44.83 -27.18
C TYR A 175 7.19 43.65 -27.44
N PRO A 176 7.72 43.50 -28.67
CA PRO A 176 8.58 42.37 -29.02
C PRO A 176 9.89 42.29 -28.21
N GLU A 177 10.43 43.45 -27.80
CA GLU A 177 11.67 43.58 -27.01
C GLU A 177 11.43 43.49 -25.49
N THR A 178 10.29 42.98 -25.04
CA THR A 178 9.93 42.99 -23.61
C THR A 178 10.75 41.98 -22.79
N ALA A 179 11.22 42.42 -21.62
CA ALA A 179 11.88 41.56 -20.64
C ALA A 179 11.00 40.40 -20.13
N TYR A 180 9.68 40.49 -20.34
CA TYR A 180 8.70 39.50 -19.91
C TYR A 180 8.50 38.35 -20.92
N LEU A 181 9.18 38.35 -22.07
CA LEU A 181 8.98 37.40 -23.19
C LEU A 181 8.83 35.93 -22.76
N ASN A 182 9.75 35.44 -21.92
CA ASN A 182 9.71 34.04 -21.47
C ASN A 182 8.55 33.77 -20.51
N ARG A 183 8.23 34.69 -19.60
CA ARG A 183 7.08 34.57 -18.68
C ARG A 183 5.76 34.63 -19.45
N ALA A 184 5.68 35.48 -20.46
CA ALA A 184 4.53 35.58 -21.35
C ALA A 184 4.34 34.30 -22.16
N LYS A 185 5.39 33.71 -22.74
CA LYS A 185 5.31 32.41 -23.42
C LYS A 185 4.79 31.29 -22.51
N ILE A 186 5.18 31.26 -21.23
CA ILE A 186 4.67 30.29 -20.27
C ILE A 186 3.15 30.50 -20.04
N GLN A 187 2.72 31.74 -19.78
CA GLN A 187 1.30 32.06 -19.58
C GLN A 187 0.46 31.84 -20.85
N PHE A 188 1.00 32.09 -22.04
CA PHE A 188 0.36 31.76 -23.31
C PHE A 188 0.05 30.26 -23.42
N ASN A 189 1.04 29.41 -23.15
CA ASN A 189 0.87 27.95 -23.24
C ASN A 189 -0.16 27.45 -22.23
N LEU A 190 -0.14 27.98 -21.01
CA LEU A 190 -1.12 27.67 -19.95
C LEU A 190 -2.54 28.08 -20.36
N PHE A 191 -2.74 29.35 -20.76
CA PHE A 191 -4.07 29.82 -21.14
C PHE A 191 -4.60 29.12 -22.39
N GLN A 192 -3.74 28.79 -23.36
CA GLN A 192 -4.14 27.98 -24.52
C GLN A 192 -4.62 26.59 -24.08
N TYR A 193 -3.93 25.93 -23.13
CA TYR A 193 -4.40 24.67 -22.57
C TYR A 193 -5.73 24.83 -21.82
N GLU A 194 -5.87 25.84 -20.96
CA GLU A 194 -7.11 26.13 -20.21
C GLU A 194 -8.30 26.47 -21.13
N GLU A 195 -8.08 27.22 -22.22
CA GLU A 195 -9.10 27.59 -23.21
C GLU A 195 -9.60 26.39 -24.00
N GLU A 196 -8.68 25.61 -24.59
CA GLU A 196 -8.99 24.48 -25.46
C GLU A 196 -9.57 23.28 -24.67
N THR A 197 -9.11 23.07 -23.43
CA THR A 197 -9.57 21.96 -22.57
C THR A 197 -10.71 22.34 -21.62
N LYS A 198 -11.20 23.59 -21.66
CA LYS A 198 -12.22 24.16 -20.76
C LYS A 198 -13.47 23.30 -20.55
N ALA A 199 -13.87 22.53 -21.56
CA ALA A 199 -15.03 21.65 -21.49
C ALA A 199 -14.84 20.44 -20.54
N GLY A 200 -13.60 20.08 -20.20
CA GLY A 200 -13.27 18.91 -19.38
C GLY A 200 -13.66 17.57 -20.02
N THR A 201 -13.95 17.54 -21.32
CA THR A 201 -14.39 16.34 -22.05
C THR A 201 -13.23 15.62 -22.71
N LEU A 202 -13.39 14.30 -22.91
CA LEU A 202 -12.40 13.47 -23.60
C LEU A 202 -12.06 14.03 -25.00
N ALA A 203 -13.07 14.50 -25.75
CA ALA A 203 -12.88 15.11 -27.06
C ALA A 203 -11.98 16.36 -27.02
N ALA A 204 -12.17 17.25 -26.03
CA ALA A 204 -11.39 18.48 -25.92
C ALA A 204 -9.90 18.20 -25.67
N TYR A 205 -9.56 17.21 -24.84
CA TYR A 205 -8.15 16.83 -24.63
C TYR A 205 -7.53 16.14 -25.86
N ILE A 206 -8.29 15.33 -26.61
CA ILE A 206 -7.83 14.71 -27.86
C ILE A 206 -7.58 15.78 -28.93
N ASP A 207 -8.50 16.75 -29.07
CA ASP A 207 -8.33 17.87 -30.00
C ASP A 207 -7.11 18.72 -29.60
N PHE A 208 -6.88 18.95 -28.31
CA PHE A 208 -5.68 19.64 -27.82
C PHE A 208 -4.38 18.88 -28.15
N GLU A 209 -4.29 17.58 -27.85
CA GLU A 209 -3.13 16.74 -28.16
C GLU A 209 -2.80 16.75 -29.67
N ARG A 210 -3.83 16.68 -30.53
CA ARG A 210 -3.66 16.74 -31.99
C ARG A 210 -3.24 18.12 -32.48
N ASN A 211 -3.83 19.18 -31.94
CA ASN A 211 -3.67 20.54 -32.46
C ASN A 211 -2.42 21.26 -31.90
N PHE A 212 -1.97 20.91 -30.69
CA PHE A 212 -0.88 21.59 -29.96
C PHE A 212 0.22 20.66 -29.41
N PRO A 213 0.81 19.77 -30.23
CA PRO A 213 1.76 18.73 -29.78
C PRO A 213 3.11 19.26 -29.25
N THR A 214 3.35 20.58 -29.29
CA THR A 214 4.54 21.23 -28.73
C THR A 214 4.25 22.07 -27.48
N ASN A 215 3.00 22.14 -27.03
CA ASN A 215 2.64 22.84 -25.81
C ASN A 215 3.15 22.04 -24.58
N PRO A 216 3.85 22.66 -23.61
CA PRO A 216 4.34 21.98 -22.40
C PRO A 216 3.29 21.20 -21.61
N HIS A 217 2.01 21.58 -21.68
CA HIS A 217 0.89 20.92 -20.98
C HIS A 217 0.32 19.68 -21.70
N LEU A 218 1.02 19.17 -22.73
CA LEU A 218 0.63 17.95 -23.45
C LEU A 218 0.51 16.73 -22.53
N LEU A 219 1.40 16.61 -21.53
CA LEU A 219 1.40 15.45 -20.62
C LEU A 219 0.16 15.45 -19.71
N GLU A 220 -0.26 16.63 -19.24
CA GLU A 220 -1.49 16.83 -18.46
C GLU A 220 -2.75 16.58 -19.29
N ALA A 221 -2.73 16.87 -20.60
CA ALA A 221 -3.78 16.43 -21.52
C ALA A 221 -3.80 14.90 -21.66
N GLN A 222 -2.64 14.26 -21.85
CA GLN A 222 -2.54 12.80 -21.96
C GLN A 222 -3.01 12.07 -20.68
N ASP A 223 -2.68 12.60 -19.50
CA ASP A 223 -3.15 12.08 -18.20
C ASP A 223 -4.67 12.23 -18.06
N SER A 224 -5.24 13.33 -18.58
CA SER A 224 -6.69 13.57 -18.60
C SER A 224 -7.41 12.62 -19.57
N ILE A 225 -6.85 12.36 -20.76
CA ILE A 225 -7.36 11.36 -21.71
C ILE A 225 -7.40 9.97 -21.06
N TYR A 226 -6.32 9.55 -20.40
CA TYR A 226 -6.26 8.28 -19.67
C TYR A 226 -7.34 8.20 -18.58
N LYS A 227 -7.39 9.21 -17.69
CA LYS A 227 -8.34 9.26 -16.57
C LYS A 227 -9.81 9.22 -17.03
N LEU A 228 -10.15 9.91 -18.11
CA LEU A 228 -11.51 9.93 -18.65
C LEU A 228 -11.86 8.65 -19.40
N SER A 229 -10.94 8.11 -20.21
CA SER A 229 -11.16 6.88 -20.99
C SER A 229 -11.25 5.63 -20.13
N THR A 230 -10.53 5.60 -19.00
CA THR A 230 -10.42 4.42 -18.13
C THR A 230 -11.26 4.50 -16.86
N LYS A 231 -12.10 5.54 -16.71
CA LYS A 231 -12.91 5.85 -15.53
C LYS A 231 -13.72 4.67 -14.99
N GLU A 232 -14.30 3.85 -15.86
CA GLU A 232 -15.12 2.70 -15.47
C GLU A 232 -14.30 1.53 -14.90
N ASN A 233 -12.97 1.56 -15.02
CA ASN A 233 -12.02 0.56 -14.51
C ASN A 233 -12.37 -0.88 -14.94
N THR A 234 -12.69 -1.06 -16.23
CA THR A 234 -13.05 -2.36 -16.85
C THR A 234 -12.05 -2.75 -17.93
N LEU A 235 -11.97 -4.06 -18.23
CA LEU A 235 -11.17 -4.60 -19.34
C LEU A 235 -11.46 -3.90 -20.68
N ALA A 236 -12.73 -3.63 -20.97
CA ALA A 236 -13.15 -2.94 -22.19
C ALA A 236 -12.60 -1.50 -22.24
N ALA A 237 -12.67 -0.76 -21.13
CA ALA A 237 -12.19 0.62 -21.06
C ALA A 237 -10.67 0.72 -21.25
N PHE A 238 -9.87 -0.14 -20.60
CA PHE A 238 -8.42 -0.17 -20.80
C PHE A 238 -8.04 -0.65 -22.20
N SER A 239 -8.68 -1.70 -22.72
CA SER A 239 -8.45 -2.21 -24.08
C SER A 239 -8.72 -1.12 -25.14
N GLN A 240 -9.85 -0.41 -25.02
CA GLN A 240 -10.19 0.69 -25.91
C GLN A 240 -9.20 1.86 -25.81
N PHE A 241 -8.76 2.23 -24.60
CA PHE A 241 -7.73 3.26 -24.41
C PHE A 241 -6.41 2.87 -25.09
N ILE A 242 -5.93 1.65 -24.87
CA ILE A 242 -4.70 1.11 -25.46
C ILE A 242 -4.78 1.12 -27.00
N GLN A 243 -5.92 0.70 -27.56
CA GLN A 243 -6.15 0.69 -29.00
C GLN A 243 -6.21 2.11 -29.60
N SER A 244 -6.82 3.07 -28.87
CA SER A 244 -7.07 4.42 -29.37
C SER A 244 -5.88 5.36 -29.18
N PHE A 245 -5.07 5.16 -28.12
CA PHE A 245 -3.99 6.06 -27.71
C PHE A 245 -2.68 5.33 -27.40
N PRO A 246 -2.16 4.45 -28.28
CA PRO A 246 -0.98 3.62 -27.98
C PRO A 246 0.28 4.44 -27.64
N GLY A 247 0.41 5.67 -28.18
CA GLY A 247 1.52 6.59 -27.89
C GLY A 247 1.35 7.47 -26.63
N ASN A 248 0.26 7.33 -25.88
CA ASN A 248 0.05 8.10 -24.65
C ASN A 248 1.04 7.65 -23.57
N ARG A 249 1.56 8.59 -22.76
CA ARG A 249 2.50 8.28 -21.67
C ARG A 249 2.00 7.25 -20.65
N ASN A 250 0.67 7.08 -20.52
CA ASN A 250 0.03 6.12 -19.60
C ASN A 250 -0.25 4.75 -20.23
N SER A 251 0.19 4.47 -21.48
CA SER A 251 -0.04 3.20 -22.16
C SER A 251 0.50 1.99 -21.39
N GLU A 252 1.70 2.09 -20.79
CA GLU A 252 2.23 1.04 -19.91
C GLU A 252 1.33 0.80 -18.69
N THR A 253 0.91 1.86 -18.01
CA THR A 253 0.02 1.79 -16.85
C THR A 253 -1.33 1.16 -17.22
N ALA A 254 -1.86 1.48 -18.40
CA ALA A 254 -3.07 0.87 -18.94
C ALA A 254 -2.90 -0.63 -19.22
N TRP A 255 -1.80 -1.04 -19.86
CA TRP A 255 -1.48 -2.45 -20.10
C TRP A 255 -1.36 -3.25 -18.81
N ARG A 256 -0.63 -2.74 -17.82
CA ARG A 256 -0.48 -3.40 -16.51
C ARG A 256 -1.82 -3.49 -15.76
N LYS A 257 -2.66 -2.46 -15.82
CA LYS A 257 -4.03 -2.48 -15.25
C LYS A 257 -4.96 -3.46 -15.98
N LEU A 258 -4.86 -3.54 -17.30
CA LEU A 258 -5.61 -4.52 -18.10
C LEU A 258 -5.21 -5.95 -17.73
N TYR A 259 -3.91 -6.26 -17.61
CA TYR A 259 -3.45 -7.58 -17.16
C TYR A 259 -3.93 -7.92 -15.75
N GLN A 260 -3.81 -6.97 -14.81
CA GLN A 260 -4.29 -7.12 -13.44
C GLN A 260 -5.80 -7.41 -13.36
N LEU A 261 -6.62 -6.73 -14.17
CA LEU A 261 -8.07 -6.98 -14.22
C LEU A 261 -8.42 -8.30 -14.92
N TYR A 262 -7.63 -8.72 -15.91
CA TYR A 262 -7.84 -9.98 -16.62
C TYR A 262 -7.54 -11.19 -15.73
N THR A 263 -6.55 -11.03 -14.84
CA THR A 263 -6.11 -12.04 -13.87
C THR A 263 -6.83 -11.94 -12.51
N ALA A 264 -7.87 -11.11 -12.38
CA ALA A 264 -8.58 -10.92 -11.11
C ALA A 264 -9.23 -12.22 -10.59
N GLU A 265 -9.73 -13.06 -11.49
CA GLU A 265 -10.15 -14.44 -11.18
C GLU A 265 -9.00 -15.41 -11.48
N TYR A 266 -8.81 -16.41 -10.61
CA TYR A 266 -7.77 -17.42 -10.79
C TYR A 266 -8.21 -18.49 -11.80
N ALA A 267 -7.44 -18.65 -12.88
CA ALA A 267 -7.54 -19.78 -13.80
C ALA A 267 -6.13 -20.27 -14.17
N VAL A 268 -5.96 -21.59 -14.25
CA VAL A 268 -4.66 -22.26 -14.47
C VAL A 268 -4.05 -21.89 -15.84
N ASP A 269 -4.89 -21.53 -16.80
CA ASP A 269 -4.52 -21.16 -18.17
C ASP A 269 -4.63 -19.64 -18.45
N VAL A 270 -4.85 -18.81 -17.42
CA VAL A 270 -5.15 -17.38 -17.57
C VAL A 270 -4.09 -16.63 -18.39
N ILE A 271 -2.82 -16.99 -18.24
CA ILE A 271 -1.70 -16.42 -19.00
C ILE A 271 -1.80 -16.78 -20.49
N GLN A 272 -2.15 -18.02 -20.83
CA GLN A 272 -2.31 -18.47 -22.22
C GLN A 272 -3.51 -17.79 -22.89
N HIS A 273 -4.61 -17.67 -22.14
CA HIS A 273 -5.78 -16.93 -22.58
C HIS A 273 -5.47 -15.44 -22.80
N PHE A 274 -4.73 -14.82 -21.89
CA PHE A 274 -4.30 -13.43 -22.03
C PHE A 274 -3.39 -13.22 -23.25
N GLN A 275 -2.39 -14.08 -23.47
CA GLN A 275 -1.50 -14.03 -24.65
C GLN A 275 -2.28 -14.12 -25.98
N ARG A 276 -3.31 -14.96 -26.04
CA ARG A 276 -4.18 -15.13 -27.21
C ARG A 276 -5.02 -13.88 -27.48
N ASP A 277 -5.61 -13.31 -26.43
CA ASP A 277 -6.57 -12.21 -26.53
C ASP A 277 -5.86 -10.85 -26.67
N PHE A 278 -4.62 -10.73 -26.18
CA PHE A 278 -3.79 -9.53 -26.22
C PHE A 278 -2.35 -9.82 -26.75
N PRO A 279 -2.19 -10.22 -28.03
CA PRO A 279 -0.89 -10.63 -28.59
C PRO A 279 0.15 -9.49 -28.69
N ASN A 280 -0.28 -8.24 -28.51
CA ASN A 280 0.57 -7.04 -28.55
C ASN A 280 0.98 -6.54 -27.16
N TYR A 281 0.79 -7.34 -26.09
CA TYR A 281 1.21 -6.98 -24.74
C TYR A 281 2.73 -6.74 -24.67
N PRO A 282 3.20 -5.57 -24.22
CA PRO A 282 4.62 -5.20 -24.37
C PRO A 282 5.56 -5.92 -23.39
N PHE A 283 5.06 -6.41 -22.24
CA PHE A 283 5.88 -7.04 -21.19
C PHE A 283 6.01 -8.55 -21.41
N THR A 284 6.46 -8.95 -22.59
CA THR A 284 6.52 -10.37 -23.00
C THR A 284 7.52 -11.19 -22.18
N GLU A 285 8.65 -10.61 -21.76
CA GLU A 285 9.64 -11.29 -20.91
C GLU A 285 9.10 -11.58 -19.51
N GLU A 286 8.42 -10.59 -18.89
CA GLU A 286 7.72 -10.74 -17.60
C GLU A 286 6.68 -11.86 -17.70
N LEU A 287 5.83 -11.82 -18.74
CA LEU A 287 4.75 -12.78 -18.96
C LEU A 287 5.27 -14.21 -19.24
N ASN A 288 6.35 -14.35 -20.00
CA ASN A 288 7.01 -15.64 -20.25
C ASN A 288 7.61 -16.23 -18.97
N ARG A 289 8.16 -15.38 -18.09
CA ARG A 289 8.68 -15.80 -16.77
C ARG A 289 7.55 -16.25 -15.85
N GLU A 290 6.43 -15.53 -15.79
CA GLU A 290 5.23 -16.00 -15.07
C GLU A 290 4.71 -17.32 -15.63
N GLN A 291 4.65 -17.47 -16.96
CA GLN A 291 4.19 -18.71 -17.63
C GLN A 291 5.04 -19.92 -17.28
N GLN A 292 6.37 -19.76 -17.20
CA GLN A 292 7.29 -20.82 -16.77
C GLN A 292 7.09 -21.20 -15.29
N LEU A 293 6.77 -20.23 -14.44
CA LEU A 293 6.59 -20.42 -13.00
C LEU A 293 5.18 -20.86 -12.60
N ALA A 294 4.18 -20.70 -13.47
CA ALA A 294 2.79 -21.09 -13.22
C ALA A 294 2.66 -22.56 -12.77
N SER A 295 3.40 -23.48 -13.40
CA SER A 295 3.44 -24.90 -13.02
C SER A 295 4.44 -25.25 -11.90
N ALA A 296 5.31 -24.31 -11.50
CA ALA A 296 6.33 -24.56 -10.48
C ALA A 296 5.72 -24.69 -9.07
N VAL A 297 6.10 -25.76 -8.36
CA VAL A 297 5.77 -25.96 -6.94
C VAL A 297 6.89 -25.35 -6.10
N LEU A 298 6.62 -24.16 -5.55
CA LEU A 298 7.56 -23.41 -4.74
C LEU A 298 7.24 -23.55 -3.25
N ILE A 299 8.26 -23.81 -2.44
CA ILE A 299 8.18 -23.97 -0.98
C ILE A 299 9.07 -22.92 -0.30
N PRO A 300 8.63 -22.31 0.82
CA PRO A 300 9.45 -21.33 1.53
C PRO A 300 10.79 -21.93 1.99
N TYR A 301 11.88 -21.18 1.97
CA TYR A 301 13.11 -21.57 2.67
C TYR A 301 13.63 -20.39 3.49
N LYS A 302 14.42 -20.69 4.52
CA LYS A 302 14.99 -19.69 5.42
C LYS A 302 16.51 -19.65 5.27
N ASN A 303 17.06 -18.46 5.09
CA ASN A 303 18.51 -18.20 5.08
C ASN A 303 18.76 -16.82 5.73
N ASN A 304 19.79 -16.70 6.57
CA ASN A 304 20.16 -15.45 7.27
C ASN A 304 18.98 -14.72 7.95
N ASN A 305 18.10 -15.48 8.62
CA ASN A 305 16.86 -15.01 9.25
C ASN A 305 15.86 -14.31 8.33
N LYS A 306 15.97 -14.51 7.01
CA LYS A 306 15.00 -14.09 6.01
C LYS A 306 14.42 -15.29 5.27
N PHE A 307 13.26 -15.09 4.67
CA PHE A 307 12.53 -16.08 3.88
C PHE A 307 12.52 -15.72 2.40
N GLY A 308 12.63 -16.76 1.58
CA GLY A 308 12.42 -16.78 0.14
C GLY A 308 11.73 -18.09 -0.25
N TRP A 309 11.76 -18.47 -1.52
CA TRP A 309 11.19 -19.74 -1.98
C TRP A 309 12.13 -20.49 -2.91
N MET A 310 12.07 -21.82 -2.82
CA MET A 310 12.83 -22.76 -3.63
C MET A 310 11.89 -23.80 -4.25
N GLU A 311 12.34 -24.44 -5.32
CA GLU A 311 11.69 -25.64 -5.83
C GLU A 311 11.83 -26.85 -4.88
N LEU A 312 11.07 -27.90 -5.13
CA LEU A 312 11.25 -29.21 -4.50
C LEU A 312 12.63 -29.86 -4.79
N SER A 313 13.37 -29.35 -5.77
CA SER A 313 14.77 -29.72 -6.05
C SER A 313 15.78 -29.11 -5.07
N GLY A 314 15.35 -28.16 -4.22
CA GLY A 314 16.21 -27.36 -3.34
C GLY A 314 16.79 -26.10 -4.01
N GLN A 315 16.56 -25.89 -5.31
CA GLN A 315 17.04 -24.71 -6.04
C GLN A 315 16.26 -23.44 -5.65
N PRO A 316 16.91 -22.38 -5.12
CA PRO A 316 16.25 -21.10 -4.84
C PRO A 316 15.72 -20.42 -6.11
N VAL A 317 14.45 -20.01 -6.09
CA VAL A 317 13.78 -19.27 -7.19
C VAL A 317 13.55 -17.82 -6.80
N ILE A 318 13.18 -17.58 -5.54
CA ILE A 318 13.05 -16.26 -4.95
C ILE A 318 14.02 -16.22 -3.77
N THR A 319 14.99 -15.31 -3.79
CA THR A 319 16.02 -15.22 -2.74
C THR A 319 15.44 -14.76 -1.40
N ALA A 320 16.10 -15.17 -0.31
CA ALA A 320 15.66 -14.86 1.04
C ALA A 320 15.76 -13.37 1.38
N GLN A 321 14.62 -12.68 1.49
CA GLN A 321 14.55 -11.22 1.75
C GLN A 321 13.41 -10.78 2.69
N TYR A 322 12.35 -11.56 2.84
CA TYR A 322 11.18 -11.23 3.66
C TYR A 322 11.34 -11.68 5.13
N SER A 323 10.70 -11.01 6.09
CA SER A 323 10.72 -11.45 7.50
C SER A 323 9.88 -12.70 7.74
N SER A 324 8.77 -12.84 7.00
CA SER A 324 7.89 -13.99 7.00
C SER A 324 7.19 -14.12 5.63
N VAL A 325 6.78 -15.33 5.25
CA VAL A 325 6.10 -15.61 3.97
C VAL A 325 5.06 -16.72 4.08
N GLY A 326 4.05 -16.66 3.22
CA GLY A 326 3.06 -17.72 3.00
C GLY A 326 3.48 -18.75 1.96
N PHE A 327 2.60 -19.73 1.74
CA PHE A 327 2.67 -20.61 0.57
C PHE A 327 2.00 -19.94 -0.63
N PHE A 328 2.42 -20.31 -1.85
CA PHE A 328 1.69 -19.92 -3.05
C PHE A 328 0.31 -20.60 -3.09
N LYS A 329 -0.73 -19.78 -3.14
CA LYS A 329 -2.14 -20.15 -3.25
C LYS A 329 -2.74 -19.28 -4.35
N GLU A 330 -3.33 -19.92 -5.36
CA GLU A 330 -3.83 -19.20 -6.55
C GLU A 330 -2.75 -18.26 -7.12
N ASP A 331 -1.52 -18.78 -7.29
CA ASP A 331 -0.29 -18.11 -7.73
C ASP A 331 0.15 -16.83 -6.98
N LEU A 332 -0.48 -16.50 -5.85
CA LEU A 332 -0.04 -15.44 -4.94
C LEU A 332 0.42 -16.03 -3.59
N ALA A 333 1.41 -15.40 -2.96
CA ALA A 333 1.80 -15.69 -1.58
C ALA A 333 1.88 -14.37 -0.81
N TRP A 334 1.42 -14.37 0.45
CA TRP A 334 1.62 -13.20 1.30
C TRP A 334 3.09 -13.09 1.74
N VAL A 335 3.53 -11.84 1.95
CA VAL A 335 4.86 -11.49 2.44
C VAL A 335 4.75 -10.48 3.55
N GLU A 336 5.59 -10.65 4.57
CA GLU A 336 5.81 -9.64 5.59
C GLU A 336 7.08 -8.84 5.25
N LYS A 337 6.93 -7.51 5.21
CA LYS A 337 8.03 -6.57 5.06
C LYS A 337 7.77 -5.34 5.92
N ASP A 338 8.78 -4.94 6.69
CA ASP A 338 8.74 -3.76 7.57
C ASP A 338 7.55 -3.75 8.55
N GLY A 339 7.12 -4.96 8.97
CA GLY A 339 5.99 -5.17 9.89
C GLY A 339 4.60 -5.18 9.24
N LEU A 340 4.51 -5.07 7.91
CA LEU A 340 3.25 -5.05 7.16
C LEU A 340 3.17 -6.17 6.12
N TYR A 341 1.95 -6.63 5.88
CA TYR A 341 1.64 -7.72 4.95
C TYR A 341 1.18 -7.20 3.59
N GLY A 342 1.71 -7.82 2.54
CA GLY A 342 1.33 -7.64 1.13
C GLY A 342 1.38 -8.98 0.39
N PHE A 343 1.25 -8.99 -0.95
CA PHE A 343 1.26 -10.22 -1.74
C PHE A 343 2.16 -10.13 -2.97
N VAL A 344 2.88 -11.21 -3.26
CA VAL A 344 3.75 -11.37 -4.43
C VAL A 344 3.29 -12.52 -5.33
N ASN A 345 3.61 -12.43 -6.63
CA ASN A 345 3.55 -13.55 -7.56
C ASN A 345 4.82 -14.44 -7.43
N LYS A 346 4.87 -15.54 -8.19
CA LYS A 346 6.05 -16.43 -8.22
C LYS A 346 7.31 -15.81 -8.86
N ALA A 347 7.17 -14.72 -9.63
CA ALA A 347 8.28 -13.95 -10.18
C ALA A 347 8.87 -12.93 -9.17
N ASN A 348 8.26 -12.80 -7.98
CA ASN A 348 8.57 -11.83 -6.92
C ASN A 348 8.11 -10.39 -7.21
N ASP A 349 7.15 -10.19 -8.10
CA ASP A 349 6.51 -8.90 -8.31
C ASP A 349 5.46 -8.65 -7.22
N LEU A 350 5.48 -7.45 -6.63
CA LEU A 350 4.58 -7.06 -5.54
C LEU A 350 3.21 -6.64 -6.11
N ILE A 351 2.31 -7.61 -6.25
CA ILE A 351 0.96 -7.43 -6.82
C ILE A 351 0.08 -6.57 -5.89
N ILE A 352 0.24 -6.76 -4.58
CA ILE A 352 -0.47 -5.99 -3.54
C ILE A 352 0.56 -5.48 -2.54
N ALA A 353 0.62 -4.17 -2.33
CA ALA A 353 1.61 -3.52 -1.47
C ALA A 353 1.52 -4.00 -0.01
N CYS A 354 2.66 -3.99 0.70
CA CYS A 354 2.69 -4.25 2.14
C CYS A 354 2.04 -3.10 2.90
N GLN A 355 0.78 -3.28 3.30
CA GLN A 355 -0.04 -2.24 3.94
C GLN A 355 -1.02 -2.76 5.00
N PHE A 356 -1.14 -4.09 5.17
CA PHE A 356 -2.08 -4.72 6.10
C PHE A 356 -1.38 -5.16 7.39
N ALA A 357 -2.10 -5.13 8.51
CA ALA A 357 -1.61 -5.60 9.80
C ALA A 357 -1.56 -7.13 9.88
N SER A 358 -2.51 -7.81 9.23
CA SER A 358 -2.53 -9.26 9.01
C SER A 358 -3.33 -9.59 7.74
N VAL A 359 -3.10 -10.78 7.17
CA VAL A 359 -3.81 -11.28 5.98
C VAL A 359 -3.99 -12.81 6.05
N THR A 360 -5.00 -13.33 5.33
CA THR A 360 -5.10 -14.78 5.03
C THR A 360 -4.44 -15.14 3.70
N ASP A 361 -4.21 -16.44 3.49
CA ASP A 361 -4.01 -16.99 2.15
C ASP A 361 -5.19 -16.63 1.21
N PHE A 362 -4.95 -16.63 -0.11
CA PHE A 362 -6.00 -16.51 -1.12
C PHE A 362 -6.78 -17.82 -1.27
N GLU A 363 -8.11 -17.76 -1.13
CA GLU A 363 -9.03 -18.86 -1.41
C GLU A 363 -10.23 -18.37 -2.22
N LYS A 364 -10.48 -18.98 -3.39
CA LYS A 364 -11.55 -18.62 -4.33
C LYS A 364 -11.50 -17.15 -4.73
N GLY A 365 -10.30 -16.67 -5.07
CA GLY A 365 -10.01 -15.30 -5.49
C GLY A 365 -10.02 -14.25 -4.37
N ARG A 366 -10.05 -14.66 -3.09
CA ARG A 366 -10.30 -13.77 -1.94
C ARG A 366 -9.29 -13.96 -0.82
N ALA A 367 -8.90 -12.86 -0.18
CA ALA A 367 -8.17 -12.86 1.08
C ALA A 367 -8.85 -11.93 2.09
N ILE A 368 -8.90 -12.33 3.36
CA ILE A 368 -9.28 -11.47 4.48
C ILE A 368 -8.05 -10.64 4.86
N VAL A 369 -8.26 -9.37 5.18
CA VAL A 369 -7.19 -8.42 5.51
C VAL A 369 -7.58 -7.56 6.71
N GLU A 370 -6.57 -7.20 7.50
CA GLU A 370 -6.72 -6.36 8.69
C GLU A 370 -6.05 -4.99 8.49
N VAL A 371 -6.75 -3.92 8.89
CA VAL A 371 -6.19 -2.57 9.05
C VAL A 371 -6.72 -2.01 10.37
N ASP A 372 -5.82 -1.50 11.22
CA ASP A 372 -6.15 -0.86 12.51
C ASP A 372 -7.12 -1.67 13.42
N GLY A 373 -6.97 -3.00 13.46
CA GLY A 373 -7.82 -3.88 14.27
C GLY A 373 -9.24 -4.08 13.70
N LYS A 374 -9.47 -3.77 12.43
CA LYS A 374 -10.71 -4.05 11.70
C LYS A 374 -10.43 -4.94 10.50
N PHE A 375 -11.42 -5.78 10.14
CA PHE A 375 -11.32 -6.76 9.06
C PHE A 375 -12.19 -6.39 7.86
N GLY A 376 -11.67 -6.73 6.68
CA GLY A 376 -12.36 -6.69 5.39
C GLY A 376 -11.87 -7.79 4.45
N CYS A 377 -12.25 -7.75 3.18
CA CYS A 377 -11.87 -8.76 2.19
C CYS A 377 -11.49 -8.09 0.86
N ILE A 378 -10.41 -8.57 0.23
CA ILE A 378 -9.91 -8.10 -1.06
C ILE A 378 -10.00 -9.21 -2.13
N ASP A 379 -10.02 -8.79 -3.40
CA ASP A 379 -9.72 -9.66 -4.54
C ASP A 379 -8.19 -9.76 -4.79
N ARG A 380 -7.80 -10.61 -5.76
CA ARG A 380 -6.39 -10.80 -6.18
C ARG A 380 -5.72 -9.53 -6.73
N THR A 381 -6.47 -8.46 -6.99
CA THR A 381 -5.94 -7.15 -7.41
C THR A 381 -5.67 -6.19 -6.24
N GLY A 382 -6.06 -6.57 -5.02
CA GLY A 382 -6.01 -5.73 -3.83
C GLY A 382 -7.21 -4.81 -3.67
N LYS A 383 -8.23 -4.92 -4.54
CA LYS A 383 -9.46 -4.13 -4.44
C LYS A 383 -10.37 -4.72 -3.36
N LEU A 384 -10.89 -3.86 -2.49
CA LEU A 384 -11.87 -4.24 -1.48
C LEU A 384 -13.17 -4.76 -2.11
N ILE A 385 -13.53 -5.99 -1.74
CA ILE A 385 -14.85 -6.61 -1.95
C ILE A 385 -15.73 -6.34 -0.74
N ILE A 386 -15.17 -6.46 0.47
CA ILE A 386 -15.84 -6.22 1.75
C ILE A 386 -15.05 -5.11 2.46
N PRO A 387 -15.69 -4.00 2.90
CA PRO A 387 -14.99 -2.89 3.52
C PRO A 387 -14.37 -3.28 4.87
N VAL A 388 -13.26 -2.63 5.21
CA VAL A 388 -12.50 -2.89 6.45
C VAL A 388 -13.15 -2.17 7.63
N ILE A 389 -14.24 -2.75 8.16
CA ILE A 389 -15.06 -2.15 9.22
C ILE A 389 -15.46 -3.12 10.34
N TYR A 390 -15.24 -4.42 10.15
CA TYR A 390 -15.74 -5.45 11.05
C TYR A 390 -14.75 -5.74 12.19
N GLU A 391 -15.25 -6.09 13.37
CA GLU A 391 -14.45 -6.50 14.52
C GLU A 391 -13.91 -7.93 14.39
N ASP A 392 -14.63 -8.76 13.65
CA ASP A 392 -14.29 -10.14 13.31
C ASP A 392 -14.95 -10.47 11.97
N LEU A 393 -14.33 -11.33 11.17
CA LEU A 393 -14.80 -11.73 9.84
C LEU A 393 -14.36 -13.18 9.55
N GLY A 394 -15.35 -14.08 9.44
CA GLY A 394 -15.11 -15.48 9.11
C GLY A 394 -14.76 -15.70 7.63
N THR A 395 -14.28 -16.91 7.29
CA THR A 395 -14.04 -17.31 5.90
C THR A 395 -15.35 -17.59 5.13
N LEU A 396 -15.30 -17.54 3.79
CA LEU A 396 -16.47 -17.73 2.93
C LEU A 396 -16.89 -19.21 2.90
N THR A 397 -17.89 -19.56 3.70
CA THR A 397 -18.46 -20.91 3.83
C THR A 397 -19.90 -20.93 3.34
N GLU A 398 -20.22 -21.84 2.42
CA GLU A 398 -21.56 -21.98 1.81
C GLU A 398 -22.14 -20.66 1.20
N GLY A 399 -21.26 -19.72 0.82
CA GLY A 399 -21.63 -18.41 0.26
C GLY A 399 -21.74 -17.28 1.29
N LEU A 400 -21.52 -17.56 2.57
CA LEU A 400 -21.68 -16.65 3.69
C LEU A 400 -20.36 -16.45 4.46
N HIS A 401 -20.16 -15.24 4.98
CA HIS A 401 -19.24 -14.94 6.06
C HIS A 401 -20.05 -14.64 7.32
N TYR A 402 -19.65 -15.14 8.49
CA TYR A 402 -20.04 -14.48 9.74
C TYR A 402 -19.23 -13.20 9.88
N MET A 403 -19.79 -12.17 10.53
CA MET A 403 -19.08 -10.93 10.84
C MET A 403 -19.53 -10.37 12.19
N GLN A 404 -18.64 -9.66 12.87
CA GLN A 404 -18.95 -8.91 14.08
C GLN A 404 -18.96 -7.40 13.80
N LEU A 405 -19.99 -6.70 14.25
CA LEU A 405 -20.14 -5.26 14.10
C LEU A 405 -20.87 -4.68 15.32
N ASN A 406 -20.24 -3.72 16.00
CA ASN A 406 -20.72 -3.16 17.28
C ASN A 406 -20.88 -4.22 18.38
N GLY A 407 -19.96 -5.19 18.43
CA GLY A 407 -19.95 -6.28 19.42
C GLY A 407 -20.89 -7.46 19.12
N LEU A 408 -21.81 -7.34 18.17
CA LEU A 408 -22.76 -8.39 17.81
C LEU A 408 -22.41 -9.05 16.48
N TYR A 409 -22.71 -10.35 16.38
CA TYR A 409 -22.50 -11.16 15.20
C TYR A 409 -23.72 -11.23 14.29
N GLY A 410 -23.46 -11.21 12.98
CA GLY A 410 -24.43 -11.42 11.90
C GLY A 410 -23.77 -12.11 10.69
N TYR A 411 -24.44 -12.10 9.54
CA TYR A 411 -23.93 -12.75 8.32
C TYR A 411 -24.08 -11.87 7.07
N ILE A 412 -23.02 -11.86 6.26
CA ILE A 412 -22.94 -11.17 4.97
C ILE A 412 -22.66 -12.19 3.85
N ASP A 413 -23.12 -11.91 2.63
CA ASP A 413 -22.74 -12.69 1.45
C ASP A 413 -21.29 -12.40 1.02
N GLY A 414 -20.78 -13.16 0.06
CA GLY A 414 -19.46 -12.93 -0.56
C GLY A 414 -19.30 -11.59 -1.30
N LYS A 415 -20.30 -10.69 -1.32
CA LYS A 415 -20.20 -9.32 -1.84
C LYS A 415 -20.35 -8.27 -0.72
N GLY A 416 -20.36 -8.70 0.54
CA GLY A 416 -20.51 -7.82 1.70
C GLY A 416 -21.95 -7.38 1.96
N LYS A 417 -22.95 -7.92 1.26
CA LYS A 417 -24.36 -7.60 1.51
C LYS A 417 -24.83 -8.35 2.75
N THR A 418 -25.31 -7.62 3.75
CA THR A 418 -25.95 -8.19 4.94
C THR A 418 -27.18 -9.00 4.54
N LEU A 419 -27.20 -10.26 4.99
CA LEU A 419 -28.36 -11.15 4.88
C LEU A 419 -29.01 -11.38 6.25
N ILE A 420 -28.19 -11.51 7.29
CA ILE A 420 -28.63 -11.62 8.68
C ILE A 420 -27.95 -10.47 9.44
N ALA A 421 -28.74 -9.55 9.99
CA ALA A 421 -28.20 -8.40 10.73
C ALA A 421 -27.46 -8.84 12.02
N PRO A 422 -26.50 -8.05 12.51
CA PRO A 422 -25.87 -8.26 13.81
C PRO A 422 -26.92 -8.36 14.93
N GLN A 423 -27.02 -9.52 15.56
CA GLN A 423 -27.99 -9.79 16.64
C GLN A 423 -27.57 -10.91 17.61
N PHE A 424 -26.50 -11.66 17.32
CA PHE A 424 -26.02 -12.77 18.15
C PHE A 424 -24.80 -12.37 18.98
N ASP A 425 -24.59 -12.99 20.15
CA ASP A 425 -23.38 -12.79 20.96
C ASP A 425 -22.18 -13.53 20.37
N GLU A 426 -22.43 -14.69 19.73
CA GLU A 426 -21.46 -15.46 18.95
C GLU A 426 -22.15 -16.05 17.72
N ALA A 427 -21.42 -16.20 16.62
CA ALA A 427 -21.88 -16.89 15.42
C ALA A 427 -20.77 -17.77 14.84
N TYR A 428 -21.15 -18.87 14.20
CA TYR A 428 -20.22 -19.86 13.65
C TYR A 428 -20.45 -20.06 12.14
N SER A 429 -19.45 -20.60 11.44
CA SER A 429 -19.53 -20.90 10.00
C SER A 429 -20.66 -21.89 9.67
N PHE A 430 -21.24 -21.73 8.48
CA PHE A 430 -22.27 -22.63 7.98
C PHE A 430 -21.70 -24.00 7.58
N ASN A 431 -22.43 -25.06 7.91
CA ASN A 431 -22.11 -26.44 7.58
C ASN A 431 -23.39 -27.24 7.33
N ASN A 432 -23.55 -27.75 6.11
CA ASN A 432 -24.75 -28.42 5.61
C ASN A 432 -26.03 -27.57 5.78
N GLY A 433 -25.94 -26.27 5.44
CA GLY A 433 -27.06 -25.32 5.48
C GLY A 433 -27.48 -24.87 6.88
N LYS A 434 -26.68 -25.17 7.91
CA LYS A 434 -26.97 -24.86 9.31
C LYS A 434 -25.78 -24.15 9.97
N ALA A 435 -26.06 -23.22 10.86
CA ALA A 435 -25.05 -22.60 11.73
C ALA A 435 -25.50 -22.57 13.19
N PHE A 436 -24.54 -22.70 14.11
CA PHE A 436 -24.76 -22.41 15.52
C PHE A 436 -24.64 -20.91 15.76
N VAL A 437 -25.50 -20.40 16.65
CA VAL A 437 -25.47 -19.03 17.14
C VAL A 437 -25.73 -19.02 18.64
N LYS A 438 -25.15 -18.05 19.36
CA LYS A 438 -25.48 -17.82 20.77
C LYS A 438 -26.23 -16.52 20.98
N LEU A 439 -27.16 -16.55 21.92
CA LEU A 439 -27.88 -15.38 22.43
C LEU A 439 -28.13 -15.57 23.93
N ASN A 440 -27.73 -14.61 24.76
CA ASN A 440 -27.77 -14.66 26.22
C ASN A 440 -27.14 -15.93 26.83
N ASN A 441 -25.96 -16.33 26.32
CA ASN A 441 -25.27 -17.59 26.65
C ASN A 441 -26.03 -18.89 26.31
N LYS A 442 -27.14 -18.82 25.58
CA LYS A 442 -27.89 -19.99 25.11
C LYS A 442 -27.59 -20.26 23.63
N THR A 443 -27.47 -21.53 23.28
CA THR A 443 -27.10 -22.00 21.94
C THR A 443 -28.36 -22.34 21.12
N GLY A 444 -28.49 -21.73 19.95
CA GLY A 444 -29.51 -22.03 18.95
C GLY A 444 -28.91 -22.52 17.63
N ILE A 445 -29.78 -22.91 16.69
CA ILE A 445 -29.40 -23.29 15.32
C ILE A 445 -30.26 -22.49 14.36
N ILE A 446 -29.62 -21.87 13.36
CA ILE A 446 -30.29 -21.16 12.26
C ILE A 446 -30.04 -21.82 10.90
N ASP A 447 -30.94 -21.56 9.95
CA ASP A 447 -30.71 -21.78 8.52
C ASP A 447 -29.99 -20.58 7.87
N SER A 448 -29.66 -20.70 6.59
CA SER A 448 -28.96 -19.66 5.81
C SER A 448 -29.78 -18.39 5.55
N TYR A 449 -31.05 -18.36 5.92
CA TYR A 449 -31.91 -17.17 5.90
C TYR A 449 -32.04 -16.53 7.29
N GLY A 450 -31.44 -17.13 8.32
CA GLY A 450 -31.50 -16.67 9.71
C GLY A 450 -32.74 -17.15 10.47
N ALA A 451 -33.54 -18.06 9.91
CA ALA A 451 -34.67 -18.64 10.61
C ALA A 451 -34.18 -19.70 11.62
N TYR A 452 -34.68 -19.64 12.85
CA TYR A 452 -34.33 -20.61 13.88
C TYR A 452 -34.88 -22.01 13.56
N ILE A 453 -33.98 -22.94 13.29
CA ILE A 453 -34.22 -24.39 13.31
C ILE A 453 -34.35 -24.87 14.77
N LEU A 454 -33.62 -24.24 15.69
CA LEU A 454 -33.71 -24.45 17.14
C LEU A 454 -33.51 -23.10 17.85
N GLN A 455 -34.44 -22.74 18.74
CA GLN A 455 -34.36 -21.51 19.52
C GLN A 455 -33.17 -21.55 20.52
N PRO A 456 -32.53 -20.40 20.82
CA PRO A 456 -31.44 -20.32 21.79
C PRO A 456 -31.99 -20.38 23.21
N GLU A 457 -32.34 -21.59 23.66
CA GLU A 457 -32.89 -21.87 25.00
C GLU A 457 -31.99 -22.83 25.81
N PHE A 458 -31.06 -23.52 25.15
CA PHE A 458 -30.25 -24.60 25.70
C PHE A 458 -28.83 -24.15 25.98
N ASP A 459 -28.20 -24.70 27.03
CA ASP A 459 -26.80 -24.35 27.35
C ASP A 459 -25.85 -24.87 26.26
N GLU A 460 -26.03 -26.13 25.86
CA GLU A 460 -25.19 -26.83 24.89
C GLU A 460 -26.05 -27.67 23.93
N VAL A 461 -25.72 -27.56 22.63
CA VAL A 461 -26.38 -28.28 21.52
C VAL A 461 -25.31 -28.90 20.65
N ALA A 462 -25.41 -30.21 20.39
CA ALA A 462 -24.49 -30.92 19.50
C ALA A 462 -25.24 -31.83 18.51
N PHE A 463 -24.64 -32.05 17.34
CA PHE A 463 -25.05 -33.10 16.42
C PHE A 463 -24.68 -34.47 17.02
N PHE A 464 -25.65 -35.39 17.12
CA PHE A 464 -25.44 -36.75 17.63
C PHE A 464 -25.44 -37.79 16.50
N SER A 465 -26.36 -37.65 15.54
CA SER A 465 -26.41 -38.43 14.31
C SER A 465 -27.05 -37.60 13.19
N ASP A 466 -27.06 -38.11 11.95
CA ASP A 466 -27.72 -37.49 10.79
C ASP A 466 -29.23 -37.20 10.98
N SER A 467 -29.82 -37.71 12.07
CA SER A 467 -31.24 -37.57 12.40
C SER A 467 -31.53 -36.97 13.77
N LEU A 468 -30.50 -36.78 14.62
CA LEU A 468 -30.66 -36.38 16.02
C LEU A 468 -29.64 -35.32 16.47
N TYR A 469 -30.17 -34.34 17.20
CA TYR A 469 -29.41 -33.49 18.11
C TYR A 469 -29.39 -34.09 19.51
N VAL A 470 -28.32 -33.83 20.26
CA VAL A 470 -28.30 -34.00 21.72
C VAL A 470 -28.18 -32.64 22.39
N LEU A 471 -29.06 -32.41 23.37
CA LEU A 471 -29.07 -31.23 24.22
C LEU A 471 -28.64 -31.61 25.64
N LYS A 472 -27.92 -30.72 26.31
CA LYS A 472 -27.68 -30.79 27.76
C LYS A 472 -28.45 -29.68 28.45
N ASN A 473 -29.32 -30.03 29.40
CA ASN A 473 -30.09 -29.08 30.19
C ASN A 473 -30.28 -29.64 31.61
N GLU A 474 -29.86 -28.90 32.66
CA GLU A 474 -30.06 -29.26 34.07
C GLU A 474 -29.68 -30.73 34.45
N GLY A 475 -28.57 -31.26 33.90
CA GLY A 475 -28.12 -32.64 34.15
C GLY A 475 -28.94 -33.73 33.44
N LYS A 476 -29.83 -33.32 32.52
CA LYS A 476 -30.61 -34.19 31.66
C LYS A 476 -30.14 -34.04 30.21
N LEU A 477 -29.94 -35.18 29.56
CA LEU A 477 -29.70 -35.28 28.13
C LEU A 477 -31.01 -35.49 27.39
N ILE A 478 -31.23 -34.74 26.32
CA ILE A 478 -32.43 -34.81 25.50
C ILE A 478 -32.02 -35.07 24.05
N PHE A 479 -32.51 -36.16 23.47
CA PHE A 479 -32.33 -36.50 22.07
C PHE A 479 -33.50 -35.94 21.28
N LEU A 480 -33.26 -34.91 20.45
CA LEU A 480 -34.26 -34.29 19.59
C LEU A 480 -34.07 -34.69 18.13
N ARG A 481 -35.17 -34.93 17.42
CA ARG A 481 -35.16 -34.99 15.95
C ARG A 481 -35.05 -33.59 15.34
N HIS A 482 -34.79 -33.52 14.03
CA HIS A 482 -34.87 -32.27 13.27
C HIS A 482 -36.27 -31.61 13.25
N ASP A 483 -37.34 -32.37 13.48
CA ASP A 483 -38.70 -31.85 13.68
C ASP A 483 -38.98 -31.37 15.13
N GLN A 484 -37.92 -31.25 15.95
CA GLN A 484 -37.94 -30.90 17.37
C GLN A 484 -38.69 -31.88 18.29
N SER A 485 -39.19 -33.03 17.79
CA SER A 485 -39.80 -34.03 18.66
C SER A 485 -38.75 -34.73 19.55
N ILE A 486 -39.08 -34.88 20.84
CA ILE A 486 -38.25 -35.61 21.80
C ILE A 486 -38.30 -37.10 21.45
N LYS A 487 -37.15 -37.65 21.05
CA LYS A 487 -36.98 -39.08 20.76
C LYS A 487 -36.68 -39.89 22.03
N ALA A 488 -35.84 -39.35 22.91
CA ALA A 488 -35.49 -39.95 24.20
C ALA A 488 -34.96 -38.88 25.16
N SER A 489 -34.96 -39.17 26.46
CA SER A 489 -34.29 -38.32 27.44
C SER A 489 -33.82 -39.10 28.66
N TYR A 490 -32.64 -38.76 29.18
CA TYR A 490 -31.98 -39.49 30.25
C TYR A 490 -31.40 -38.50 31.28
N PHE A 491 -31.60 -38.76 32.57
CA PHE A 491 -30.74 -38.16 33.60
C PHE A 491 -29.40 -38.88 33.53
N ALA A 492 -28.37 -38.15 33.12
CA ALA A 492 -27.10 -38.72 32.67
C ALA A 492 -26.00 -37.66 32.81
N GLU A 493 -24.89 -38.04 33.44
CA GLU A 493 -23.76 -37.16 33.67
C GLU A 493 -23.02 -36.86 32.36
N GLU A 494 -22.85 -37.89 31.51
CA GLU A 494 -22.04 -37.85 30.29
C GLU A 494 -22.63 -38.73 29.16
N ILE A 495 -22.34 -38.33 27.91
CA ILE A 495 -22.66 -39.05 26.67
C ILE A 495 -21.44 -39.02 25.75
N GLY A 496 -21.09 -40.19 25.22
CA GLY A 496 -20.04 -40.32 24.23
C GLY A 496 -20.50 -40.01 22.80
N LYS A 497 -19.54 -39.94 21.90
CA LYS A 497 -19.83 -39.88 20.46
C LYS A 497 -20.49 -41.19 20.02
N LEU A 498 -21.33 -41.11 18.98
CA LEU A 498 -21.85 -42.30 18.31
C LEU A 498 -20.73 -42.96 17.51
N VAL A 499 -20.24 -44.10 18.00
CA VAL A 499 -19.18 -44.89 17.36
C VAL A 499 -19.79 -46.19 16.82
N ILE A 500 -19.68 -46.37 15.49
CA ILE A 500 -20.35 -47.43 14.71
C ILE A 500 -21.88 -47.33 14.81
N ASP A 501 -22.46 -47.82 15.90
CA ASP A 501 -23.89 -47.79 16.19
C ASP A 501 -24.19 -47.64 17.70
N ARG A 502 -23.19 -47.32 18.53
CA ARG A 502 -23.33 -47.18 19.99
C ARG A 502 -22.61 -45.95 20.52
N ALA A 503 -23.21 -45.28 21.49
CA ALA A 503 -22.59 -44.22 22.30
C ALA A 503 -22.61 -44.62 23.77
N VAL A 504 -21.52 -44.34 24.50
CA VAL A 504 -21.42 -44.54 25.95
C VAL A 504 -22.40 -43.60 26.65
N LEU A 505 -23.25 -44.11 27.55
CA LEU A 505 -24.12 -43.29 28.40
C LEU A 505 -23.73 -43.54 29.87
N VAL A 506 -23.37 -42.48 30.58
CA VAL A 506 -23.12 -42.54 32.03
C VAL A 506 -24.38 -42.09 32.76
N GLN A 507 -24.87 -42.92 33.68
CA GLN A 507 -26.04 -42.65 34.53
C GLN A 507 -25.78 -43.14 35.96
N ASN A 508 -25.85 -42.26 36.96
CA ASN A 508 -25.64 -42.58 38.38
C ASN A 508 -24.30 -43.32 38.63
N ASN A 509 -23.22 -42.82 38.03
CA ASN A 509 -21.89 -43.47 38.03
C ASN A 509 -21.90 -44.93 37.48
N LYS A 510 -22.86 -45.26 36.59
CA LYS A 510 -22.94 -46.53 35.86
C LYS A 510 -22.88 -46.34 34.35
N VAL A 511 -22.36 -47.34 33.65
CA VAL A 511 -22.12 -47.31 32.21
C VAL A 511 -23.15 -48.18 31.48
N GLY A 512 -23.94 -47.53 30.62
CA GLY A 512 -24.80 -48.15 29.61
C GLY A 512 -24.43 -47.66 28.21
N TYR A 513 -25.22 -48.06 27.21
CA TYR A 513 -25.01 -47.64 25.83
C TYR A 513 -26.33 -47.35 25.13
N VAL A 514 -26.39 -46.24 24.40
CA VAL A 514 -27.50 -45.87 23.50
C VAL A 514 -27.14 -46.13 22.04
N ASP A 515 -28.13 -46.37 21.18
CA ASP A 515 -27.95 -46.48 19.73
C ASP A 515 -27.99 -45.11 19.01
N GLY A 516 -27.79 -45.14 17.69
CA GLY A 516 -27.85 -43.93 16.83
C GLY A 516 -29.24 -43.28 16.71
N GLN A 517 -30.26 -43.93 17.28
CA GLN A 517 -31.63 -43.45 17.40
C GLN A 517 -31.95 -43.03 18.86
N GLY A 518 -30.93 -42.96 19.73
CA GLY A 518 -31.04 -42.53 21.12
C GLY A 518 -31.71 -43.52 22.06
N ALA A 519 -31.91 -44.79 21.67
CA ALA A 519 -32.52 -45.80 22.53
C ALA A 519 -31.48 -46.52 23.39
N LEU A 520 -31.75 -46.70 24.68
CA LEU A 520 -30.87 -47.44 25.60
C LEU A 520 -30.93 -48.94 25.28
N VAL A 521 -29.83 -49.46 24.73
CA VAL A 521 -29.70 -50.82 24.18
C VAL A 521 -28.81 -51.73 25.02
N ILE A 522 -27.96 -51.15 25.88
CA ILE A 522 -27.27 -51.87 26.96
C ILE A 522 -27.55 -51.09 28.26
N PRO A 523 -28.26 -51.66 29.25
CA PRO A 523 -28.58 -50.97 30.49
C PRO A 523 -27.35 -50.56 31.30
N ALA A 524 -27.47 -49.46 32.06
CA ALA A 524 -26.38 -48.91 32.87
C ALA A 524 -26.09 -49.76 34.13
N LEU A 525 -25.34 -50.86 33.96
CA LEU A 525 -25.08 -51.87 35.00
C LEU A 525 -23.61 -51.97 35.43
N HIS A 526 -22.69 -51.51 34.59
CA HIS A 526 -21.25 -51.54 34.84
C HIS A 526 -20.82 -50.31 35.63
N ASP A 527 -19.75 -50.41 36.42
CA ASP A 527 -19.23 -49.26 37.17
C ASP A 527 -18.54 -48.28 36.20
N ALA A 528 -18.81 -46.98 36.33
CA ALA A 528 -18.05 -45.96 35.62
C ALA A 528 -16.61 -45.90 36.15
N PHE A 529 -15.70 -45.46 35.28
CA PHE A 529 -14.26 -45.42 35.53
C PHE A 529 -13.63 -44.23 34.79
N SER A 530 -12.39 -43.87 35.12
CA SER A 530 -11.70 -42.73 34.51
C SER A 530 -11.67 -42.86 32.98
N ASN A 531 -12.01 -41.78 32.28
CA ASN A 531 -12.09 -41.71 30.81
C ASN A 531 -13.09 -42.70 30.16
N VAL A 532 -14.13 -43.14 30.89
CA VAL A 532 -15.10 -44.13 30.38
C VAL A 532 -15.72 -43.78 29.04
N VAL A 533 -15.97 -42.50 28.77
CA VAL A 533 -16.53 -42.03 27.49
C VAL A 533 -15.62 -42.34 26.29
N SER A 534 -14.30 -42.37 26.44
CA SER A 534 -13.35 -42.75 25.38
C SER A 534 -12.89 -44.21 25.47
N ASP A 535 -12.73 -44.74 26.67
CA ASP A 535 -12.15 -46.07 26.90
C ASP A 535 -13.19 -47.19 26.89
N GLY A 536 -14.46 -46.86 27.13
CA GLY A 536 -15.61 -47.74 27.02
C GLY A 536 -16.23 -47.78 25.62
N GLU A 537 -15.80 -46.94 24.67
CA GLU A 537 -16.32 -46.96 23.30
C GLU A 537 -16.23 -48.36 22.66
N PHE A 538 -17.22 -48.69 21.83
CA PHE A 538 -17.19 -49.92 21.05
C PHE A 538 -16.09 -49.87 19.97
N VAL A 539 -15.17 -50.83 20.02
CA VAL A 539 -14.19 -51.07 18.97
C VAL A 539 -14.58 -52.37 18.26
N GLY A 540 -15.08 -52.25 17.03
CA GLY A 540 -15.63 -53.36 16.27
C GLY A 540 -16.90 -53.93 16.91
N ASN A 541 -16.79 -55.04 17.63
CA ASN A 541 -17.92 -55.71 18.27
C ASN A 541 -17.86 -55.70 19.81
N TYR A 542 -16.85 -55.07 20.40
CA TYR A 542 -16.57 -55.20 21.82
C TYR A 542 -16.29 -53.87 22.51
N ALA A 543 -16.59 -53.80 23.81
CA ALA A 543 -16.37 -52.63 24.67
C ALA A 543 -15.75 -53.03 26.01
N LYS A 544 -14.91 -52.15 26.59
CA LYS A 544 -14.34 -52.34 27.93
C LYS A 544 -15.35 -51.91 29.00
N VAL A 545 -15.50 -52.73 30.03
CA VAL A 545 -16.39 -52.46 31.16
C VAL A 545 -15.69 -52.73 32.50
N SER A 546 -16.14 -52.05 33.54
CA SER A 546 -15.67 -52.24 34.91
C SER A 546 -16.76 -52.83 35.81
N LYS A 547 -16.35 -53.59 36.83
CA LYS A 547 -17.16 -53.94 37.98
C LYS A 547 -16.25 -54.20 39.19
N SER A 548 -16.51 -53.54 40.31
CA SER A 548 -15.77 -53.70 41.57
C SER A 548 -14.25 -53.52 41.38
N GLN A 549 -13.86 -52.43 40.71
CA GLN A 549 -12.47 -52.08 40.38
C GLN A 549 -11.71 -53.12 39.54
N LYS A 550 -12.42 -54.01 38.85
CA LYS A 550 -11.86 -54.97 37.89
C LYS A 550 -12.46 -54.75 36.52
N PHE A 551 -11.68 -55.04 35.49
CA PHE A 551 -12.04 -54.85 34.09
C PHE A 551 -12.28 -56.17 33.37
N GLY A 552 -13.15 -56.11 32.38
CA GLY A 552 -13.43 -57.16 31.40
C GLY A 552 -14.00 -56.55 30.12
N ILE A 553 -14.35 -57.40 29.16
CA ILE A 553 -14.84 -56.99 27.84
C ILE A 553 -16.23 -57.59 27.60
N ILE A 554 -17.15 -56.79 27.07
CA ILE A 554 -18.49 -57.24 26.59
C ILE A 554 -18.59 -57.18 25.06
N ASP A 555 -19.55 -57.91 24.50
CA ASP A 555 -19.98 -57.75 23.10
C ASP A 555 -21.13 -56.72 22.95
N ARG A 556 -21.60 -56.49 21.71
CA ARG A 556 -22.70 -55.54 21.39
C ARG A 556 -24.05 -55.85 22.04
N THR A 557 -24.21 -57.03 22.65
CA THR A 557 -25.42 -57.42 23.42
C THR A 557 -25.27 -57.18 24.92
N GLY A 558 -24.08 -56.76 25.39
CA GLY A 558 -23.74 -56.66 26.80
C GLY A 558 -23.25 -57.97 27.43
N LYS A 559 -23.10 -59.04 26.65
CA LYS A 559 -22.58 -60.33 27.14
C LYS A 559 -21.09 -60.23 27.39
N VAL A 560 -20.64 -60.64 28.58
CA VAL A 560 -19.22 -60.69 28.95
C VAL A 560 -18.48 -61.76 28.13
N ILE A 561 -17.40 -61.35 27.46
CA ILE A 561 -16.51 -62.16 26.63
C ILE A 561 -15.18 -62.40 27.36
N VAL A 562 -14.52 -61.33 27.82
CA VAL A 562 -13.36 -61.43 28.73
C VAL A 562 -13.86 -61.21 30.16
N PRO A 563 -13.67 -62.17 31.09
CA PRO A 563 -14.19 -62.08 32.45
C PRO A 563 -13.79 -60.79 33.16
N ILE A 564 -14.70 -60.22 33.97
CA ILE A 564 -14.45 -58.98 34.72
C ILE A 564 -13.60 -59.30 35.98
N GLN A 565 -12.31 -59.53 35.77
CA GLN A 565 -11.37 -60.00 36.79
C GLN A 565 -10.00 -59.31 36.78
N HIS A 566 -9.70 -58.51 35.75
CA HIS A 566 -8.37 -57.94 35.52
C HIS A 566 -8.20 -56.62 36.29
N GLN A 567 -7.08 -56.46 36.99
CA GLN A 567 -6.79 -55.21 37.74
C GLN A 567 -6.60 -54.01 36.80
N ALA A 568 -5.91 -54.22 35.67
CA ALA A 568 -5.73 -53.23 34.63
C ALA A 568 -5.83 -53.88 33.25
N LEU A 569 -6.58 -53.22 32.35
CA LEU A 569 -6.90 -53.70 31.01
C LEU A 569 -6.97 -52.50 30.04
N GLY A 570 -6.25 -52.58 28.92
CA GLY A 570 -6.23 -51.55 27.87
C GLY A 570 -7.55 -51.43 27.11
N LYS A 571 -7.66 -50.43 26.23
CA LYS A 571 -8.79 -50.32 25.28
C LYS A 571 -8.80 -51.54 24.35
N VAL A 572 -10.00 -51.94 23.91
CA VAL A 572 -10.19 -53.06 22.96
C VAL A 572 -9.38 -52.81 21.69
N SER A 573 -8.60 -53.82 21.29
CA SER A 573 -7.77 -53.84 20.08
C SER A 573 -7.53 -55.29 19.64
N GLY A 574 -6.75 -55.51 18.57
CA GLY A 574 -6.50 -56.87 18.02
C GLY A 574 -5.98 -57.89 19.04
N LEU A 575 -5.06 -57.45 19.91
CA LEU A 575 -4.81 -58.06 21.22
C LEU A 575 -5.06 -57.00 22.28
N ILE A 576 -5.45 -57.39 23.49
CA ILE A 576 -5.82 -56.47 24.58
C ILE A 576 -4.65 -56.40 25.58
N ALA A 577 -4.13 -55.21 25.85
CA ALA A 577 -3.10 -55.02 26.86
C ALA A 577 -3.64 -55.41 28.25
N CYS A 578 -2.93 -56.26 28.98
CA CYS A 578 -3.34 -56.77 30.29
C CYS A 578 -2.15 -56.80 31.24
N GLN A 579 -2.34 -56.29 32.46
CA GLN A 579 -1.33 -56.35 33.49
C GLN A 579 -1.43 -57.66 34.29
N LYS A 580 -0.29 -58.23 34.67
CA LYS A 580 -0.18 -59.36 35.61
C LYS A 580 1.11 -59.22 36.41
N ALA A 581 1.02 -59.30 37.74
CA ALA A 581 2.17 -59.14 38.65
C ALA A 581 3.00 -57.86 38.38
N GLY A 582 2.32 -56.73 38.15
CA GLY A 582 2.95 -55.43 37.88
C GLY A 582 3.42 -55.20 36.44
N LYS A 583 3.68 -56.25 35.66
CA LYS A 583 4.13 -56.16 34.26
C LYS A 583 2.99 -56.24 33.27
N TRP A 584 3.16 -55.60 32.11
CA TRP A 584 2.20 -55.59 31.02
C TRP A 584 2.56 -56.59 29.93
N GLY A 585 1.54 -57.32 29.46
CA GLY A 585 1.57 -58.18 28.28
C GLY A 585 0.26 -58.05 27.52
N PHE A 586 -0.05 -58.98 26.61
CA PHE A 586 -1.24 -58.89 25.77
C PHE A 586 -2.00 -60.21 25.73
N ILE A 587 -3.32 -60.14 25.91
CA ILE A 587 -4.25 -61.27 25.87
C ILE A 587 -5.13 -61.25 24.61
N ASP A 588 -5.61 -62.43 24.20
CA ASP A 588 -6.69 -62.57 23.22
C ASP A 588 -8.09 -62.47 23.88
N LEU A 589 -9.14 -62.51 23.05
CA LEU A 589 -10.54 -62.54 23.50
C LEU A 589 -10.93 -63.85 24.22
N THR A 590 -10.09 -64.89 24.19
CA THR A 590 -10.26 -66.11 25.02
C THR A 590 -9.60 -65.98 26.39
N ASN A 591 -9.07 -64.79 26.71
CA ASN A 591 -8.35 -64.47 27.94
C ASN A 591 -7.05 -65.28 28.12
N LYS A 592 -6.32 -65.51 27.02
CA LYS A 592 -4.98 -66.13 27.03
C LYS A 592 -3.90 -65.13 26.63
N PHE A 593 -2.78 -65.12 27.35
CA PHE A 593 -1.61 -64.30 27.00
C PHE A 593 -0.96 -64.80 25.72
N VAL A 594 -0.98 -63.97 24.67
CA VAL A 594 -0.27 -64.16 23.40
C VAL A 594 1.14 -63.58 23.50
N ILE A 595 1.28 -62.42 24.16
CA ILE A 595 2.56 -61.78 24.46
C ILE A 595 2.71 -61.74 25.98
N GLN A 596 3.79 -62.33 26.51
CA GLN A 596 3.98 -62.49 27.95
C GLN A 596 4.15 -61.14 28.69
N PRO A 597 3.72 -61.04 29.95
CA PRO A 597 3.80 -59.79 30.70
C PRO A 597 5.23 -59.49 31.16
N ILE A 598 5.96 -58.71 30.36
CA ILE A 598 7.37 -58.34 30.59
C ILE A 598 7.62 -56.83 30.59
N TYR A 599 6.72 -56.03 30.01
CA TYR A 599 6.91 -54.60 29.82
C TYR A 599 6.51 -53.79 31.06
N ASP A 600 7.12 -52.61 31.23
CA ASP A 600 6.80 -51.67 32.30
C ASP A 600 5.48 -50.93 32.01
N GLU A 601 5.24 -50.60 30.72
CA GLU A 601 3.96 -50.12 30.20
C GLU A 601 3.69 -50.80 28.85
N ALA A 602 2.40 -50.97 28.51
CA ALA A 602 1.99 -51.39 27.18
C ALA A 602 0.69 -50.67 26.78
N TYR A 603 0.66 -50.14 25.55
CA TYR A 603 -0.48 -49.43 24.97
C TYR A 603 -1.25 -50.37 24.03
N SER A 604 -2.53 -50.08 23.77
CA SER A 604 -3.37 -50.91 22.88
C SER A 604 -2.83 -50.99 21.46
N PHE A 605 -3.15 -52.09 20.77
CA PHE A 605 -2.74 -52.31 19.37
C PHE A 605 -3.51 -51.39 18.40
N SER A 606 -2.79 -50.75 17.47
CA SER A 606 -3.35 -50.04 16.31
C SER A 606 -2.59 -50.47 15.05
N ASP A 607 -3.31 -50.76 13.97
CA ASP A 607 -2.74 -51.23 12.68
C ASP A 607 -1.69 -52.37 12.80
N GLY A 608 -1.88 -53.26 13.78
CA GLY A 608 -0.99 -54.40 14.03
C GLY A 608 0.28 -54.09 14.84
N LEU A 609 0.47 -52.84 15.28
CA LEU A 609 1.56 -52.43 16.19
C LEU A 609 1.04 -51.99 17.57
N ALA A 610 1.84 -52.18 18.60
CA ALA A 610 1.63 -51.64 19.94
C ALA A 610 2.89 -50.96 20.45
N GLN A 611 2.70 -49.87 21.20
CA GLN A 611 3.78 -49.20 21.90
C GLN A 611 4.04 -49.88 23.25
N VAL A 612 5.31 -50.07 23.59
CA VAL A 612 5.74 -50.69 24.86
C VAL A 612 6.90 -49.93 25.46
N ARG A 613 6.97 -49.91 26.81
CA ARG A 613 8.05 -49.29 27.58
C ARG A 613 8.86 -50.32 28.34
N LEU A 614 10.17 -50.11 28.38
CA LEU A 614 11.10 -50.68 29.34
C LEU A 614 11.88 -49.54 30.01
N ALA A 615 12.64 -49.84 31.06
CA ALA A 615 13.58 -48.89 31.67
C ALA A 615 14.56 -48.22 30.68
N THR A 616 14.82 -48.81 29.50
CA THR A 616 15.67 -48.25 28.44
C THR A 616 14.97 -47.25 27.52
N GLY A 617 13.63 -47.12 27.59
CA GLY A 617 12.84 -46.23 26.75
C GLY A 617 11.59 -46.88 26.16
N VAL A 618 11.10 -46.30 25.07
CA VAL A 618 9.89 -46.68 24.34
C VAL A 618 10.26 -47.27 22.98
N GLY A 619 9.52 -48.28 22.54
CA GLY A 619 9.59 -48.86 21.19
C GLY A 619 8.24 -49.38 20.71
N LEU A 620 8.20 -49.89 19.49
CA LEU A 620 7.01 -50.51 18.91
C LEU A 620 7.23 -52.00 18.67
N ILE A 621 6.21 -52.80 18.97
CA ILE A 621 6.17 -54.25 18.70
C ILE A 621 4.99 -54.59 17.77
N ASN A 622 5.08 -55.70 17.05
CA ASN A 622 3.94 -56.26 16.31
C ASN A 622 3.12 -57.26 17.15
N THR A 623 2.02 -57.78 16.58
CA THR A 623 1.13 -58.76 17.24
C THR A 623 1.80 -60.11 17.58
N ALA A 624 2.97 -60.41 17.04
CA ALA A 624 3.81 -61.56 17.41
C ALA A 624 4.84 -61.22 18.51
N GLY A 625 4.86 -59.99 19.03
CA GLY A 625 5.81 -59.53 20.03
C GLY A 625 7.19 -59.15 19.49
N GLN A 626 7.38 -59.11 18.17
CA GLN A 626 8.65 -58.73 17.56
C GLN A 626 8.84 -57.22 17.63
N ILE A 627 10.02 -56.76 18.04
CA ILE A 627 10.39 -55.33 18.07
C ILE A 627 10.56 -54.82 16.63
N ILE A 628 9.78 -53.80 16.28
CA ILE A 628 9.76 -53.14 14.97
C ILE A 628 10.48 -51.80 15.04
N VAL A 629 10.23 -51.00 16.07
CA VAL A 629 10.98 -49.77 16.36
C VAL A 629 11.72 -49.96 17.68
N PRO A 630 13.05 -49.74 17.76
CA PRO A 630 13.87 -50.06 18.94
C PRO A 630 13.36 -49.43 20.25
N ILE A 631 13.47 -50.15 21.36
CA ILE A 631 13.01 -49.71 22.69
C ILE A 631 14.09 -48.82 23.36
N GLN A 632 14.28 -47.62 22.82
CA GLN A 632 15.34 -46.68 23.21
C GLN A 632 14.93 -45.19 23.15
N PHE A 633 13.69 -44.88 22.78
CA PHE A 633 13.22 -43.51 22.56
C PHE A 633 12.53 -42.95 23.80
N SER A 634 12.58 -41.63 24.00
CA SER A 634 11.85 -40.96 25.09
C SER A 634 10.34 -41.05 24.87
N ALA A 635 9.93 -40.82 23.62
CA ALA A 635 8.55 -40.90 23.15
C ALA A 635 8.47 -41.42 21.70
N ILE A 636 7.33 -42.00 21.36
CA ILE A 636 6.93 -42.35 19.99
C ILE A 636 5.48 -41.89 19.79
N SER A 637 5.15 -41.41 18.60
CA SER A 637 3.77 -41.07 18.22
C SER A 637 3.50 -41.38 16.75
N LEU A 638 2.24 -41.65 16.40
CA LEU A 638 1.83 -41.84 15.01
C LEU A 638 1.89 -40.50 14.27
N LEU A 639 2.57 -40.47 13.12
CA LEU A 639 2.69 -39.28 12.29
C LEU A 639 1.81 -39.39 11.04
N GLU A 640 1.90 -40.52 10.35
CA GLU A 640 1.16 -40.80 9.11
C GLU A 640 0.91 -42.30 8.99
N LYS A 641 0.09 -42.72 8.02
CA LYS A 641 -0.05 -44.14 7.68
C LYS A 641 1.32 -44.73 7.34
N GLN A 642 1.77 -45.67 8.16
CA GLN A 642 3.10 -46.29 8.13
C GLN A 642 4.32 -45.42 8.55
N LEU A 643 4.12 -44.24 9.14
CA LEU A 643 5.22 -43.42 9.69
C LEU A 643 4.96 -43.02 11.15
N VAL A 644 6.00 -43.10 11.97
CA VAL A 644 5.97 -42.71 13.38
C VAL A 644 7.06 -41.69 13.67
N LEU A 645 6.70 -40.64 14.40
CA LEU A 645 7.61 -39.66 14.96
C LEU A 645 8.25 -40.27 16.20
N VAL A 646 9.57 -40.24 16.28
CA VAL A 646 10.34 -40.69 17.46
C VAL A 646 11.08 -39.51 18.06
N GLU A 647 11.15 -39.47 19.39
CA GLU A 647 11.89 -38.46 20.15
C GLU A 647 13.01 -39.11 20.94
N LYS A 648 14.20 -38.50 20.91
CA LYS A 648 15.31 -38.86 21.79
C LYS A 648 16.06 -37.59 22.20
N ASP A 649 16.35 -37.45 23.49
CA ASP A 649 17.18 -36.35 24.02
C ASP A 649 16.73 -34.92 23.57
N GLY A 650 15.42 -34.73 23.36
CA GLY A 650 14.82 -33.45 22.92
C GLY A 650 14.89 -33.17 21.41
N VAL A 651 15.32 -34.13 20.59
CA VAL A 651 15.30 -34.06 19.11
C VAL A 651 14.46 -35.19 18.51
N PHE A 652 13.96 -34.93 17.31
CA PHE A 652 12.97 -35.73 16.61
C PHE A 652 13.53 -36.33 15.31
N GLY A 653 13.03 -37.52 14.96
CA GLY A 653 13.20 -38.18 13.67
C GLY A 653 11.97 -39.00 13.30
N ILE A 654 12.01 -39.68 12.15
CA ILE A 654 10.88 -40.45 11.63
C ILE A 654 11.32 -41.86 11.26
N TYR A 655 10.58 -42.84 11.76
CA TYR A 655 10.69 -44.25 11.42
C TYR A 655 9.46 -44.70 10.64
N ARG A 656 9.62 -45.64 9.71
CA ARG A 656 8.51 -46.41 9.16
C ARG A 656 8.02 -47.46 10.16
N THR A 657 6.75 -47.84 10.05
CA THR A 657 6.16 -48.97 10.80
C THR A 657 6.67 -50.35 10.36
N ASN A 658 7.72 -50.41 9.53
CA ASN A 658 8.51 -51.61 9.24
C ASN A 658 9.93 -51.57 9.85
N GLY A 659 10.23 -50.54 10.67
CA GLY A 659 11.50 -50.37 11.37
C GLY A 659 12.57 -49.57 10.64
N LYS A 660 12.35 -49.15 9.37
CA LYS A 660 13.32 -48.34 8.64
C LYS A 660 13.28 -46.87 9.08
N GLU A 661 14.42 -46.31 9.50
CA GLU A 661 14.60 -44.86 9.66
C GLU A 661 14.50 -44.14 8.30
N VAL A 662 13.75 -43.03 8.24
CA VAL A 662 13.58 -42.21 7.02
C VAL A 662 13.87 -40.73 7.23
N VAL A 663 13.83 -40.23 8.47
CA VAL A 663 14.39 -38.93 8.86
C VAL A 663 15.23 -39.15 10.13
N PRO A 664 16.50 -38.72 10.17
CA PRO A 664 17.38 -38.93 11.31
C PRO A 664 16.90 -38.13 12.54
N VAL A 665 17.26 -38.63 13.72
CA VAL A 665 16.82 -38.08 15.02
C VAL A 665 17.69 -36.89 15.44
N GLU A 666 17.55 -35.77 14.73
CA GLU A 666 18.40 -34.57 14.88
C GLU A 666 17.68 -33.22 14.69
N TYR A 667 16.35 -33.23 14.49
CA TYR A 667 15.55 -32.01 14.26
C TYR A 667 14.88 -31.53 15.56
N GLN A 668 14.84 -30.22 15.82
CA GLN A 668 14.10 -29.71 17.00
C GLN A 668 12.58 -29.72 16.82
N GLN A 669 12.08 -29.75 15.58
CA GLN A 669 10.66 -29.81 15.28
C GLN A 669 10.43 -30.53 13.95
N ILE A 670 9.40 -31.37 13.91
CA ILE A 670 8.86 -31.98 12.69
C ILE A 670 7.36 -31.73 12.71
N ARG A 671 6.81 -31.08 11.67
CA ARG A 671 5.38 -30.75 11.57
C ARG A 671 4.86 -30.98 10.17
N LYS A 672 3.71 -31.66 10.05
CA LYS A 672 2.98 -31.74 8.77
C LYS A 672 2.40 -30.37 8.42
N ILE A 673 2.68 -29.89 7.21
CA ILE A 673 2.26 -28.57 6.71
C ILE A 673 1.40 -28.66 5.44
N GLN A 674 1.55 -29.74 4.66
CA GLN A 674 0.72 -30.06 3.49
C GLN A 674 0.50 -31.58 3.45
N PRO A 675 -0.46 -32.11 2.68
CA PRO A 675 -0.75 -33.54 2.59
C PRO A 675 0.49 -34.42 2.37
N ASN A 676 1.44 -33.95 1.54
CA ASN A 676 2.65 -34.67 1.14
C ASN A 676 3.95 -34.04 1.65
N LEU A 677 3.90 -33.04 2.54
CA LEU A 677 5.08 -32.29 2.97
C LEU A 677 5.11 -32.07 4.48
N LEU A 678 6.25 -32.41 5.09
CA LEU A 678 6.59 -32.07 6.47
C LEU A 678 7.63 -30.95 6.46
N LEU A 679 7.52 -29.99 7.37
CA LEU A 679 8.57 -29.05 7.73
C LEU A 679 9.43 -29.66 8.82
N LEU A 680 10.75 -29.57 8.67
CA LEU A 680 11.76 -29.99 9.66
C LEU A 680 12.59 -28.75 10.05
N SER A 681 12.77 -28.47 11.34
CA SER A 681 13.61 -27.35 11.79
C SER A 681 14.94 -27.83 12.36
N LYS A 682 16.05 -27.22 11.93
CA LYS A 682 17.41 -27.51 12.43
C LYS A 682 18.14 -26.20 12.77
N GLY A 683 18.04 -25.78 14.03
CA GLY A 683 18.61 -24.52 14.50
C GLY A 683 17.94 -23.31 13.83
N ALA A 684 18.69 -22.58 13.00
CA ALA A 684 18.17 -21.46 12.22
C ALA A 684 17.60 -21.87 10.86
N GLU A 685 17.83 -23.11 10.42
CA GLU A 685 17.45 -23.64 9.10
C GLU A 685 16.08 -24.33 9.12
N ILE A 686 15.42 -24.35 7.97
CA ILE A 686 14.25 -25.18 7.71
C ILE A 686 14.52 -26.08 6.50
N HIS A 687 14.27 -27.37 6.67
CA HIS A 687 14.24 -28.38 5.62
C HIS A 687 12.82 -28.89 5.47
N TYR A 688 12.58 -29.71 4.45
CA TYR A 688 11.30 -30.38 4.26
C TYR A 688 11.50 -31.88 4.03
N PHE A 689 10.51 -32.68 4.37
CA PHE A 689 10.44 -34.08 3.96
C PHE A 689 9.23 -34.27 3.05
N ASN A 690 9.48 -34.68 1.81
CA ASN A 690 8.43 -35.06 0.88
C ASN A 690 8.01 -36.51 1.18
N LEU A 691 6.74 -36.72 1.50
CA LEU A 691 6.18 -38.02 1.91
C LEU A 691 6.05 -39.03 0.76
N GLU A 692 5.91 -38.55 -0.49
CA GLU A 692 5.79 -39.38 -1.69
C GLU A 692 7.16 -39.90 -2.15
N THR A 693 8.13 -38.99 -2.33
CA THR A 693 9.49 -39.34 -2.76
C THR A 693 10.36 -39.87 -1.63
N GLN A 694 10.00 -39.56 -0.37
CA GLN A 694 10.74 -39.88 0.85
C GLN A 694 12.16 -39.31 0.86
N THR A 695 12.28 -38.08 0.35
CA THR A 695 13.53 -37.32 0.31
C THR A 695 13.44 -36.09 1.21
N ILE A 696 14.55 -35.80 1.90
CA ILE A 696 14.74 -34.52 2.57
C ILE A 696 15.13 -33.48 1.50
N ILE A 697 14.43 -32.35 1.50
CA ILE A 697 14.65 -31.20 0.62
C ILE A 697 15.22 -30.09 1.49
N GLN A 698 16.40 -29.60 1.13
CA GLN A 698 17.10 -28.50 1.80
C GLN A 698 17.58 -27.51 0.73
N PRO A 699 17.68 -26.21 1.04
CA PRO A 699 18.15 -25.22 0.07
C PRO A 699 19.57 -25.54 -0.38
N ILE A 700 19.79 -25.50 -1.69
CA ILE A 700 21.12 -25.59 -2.29
C ILE A 700 21.77 -24.22 -2.10
N LEU A 701 22.60 -24.10 -1.07
CA LEU A 701 23.38 -22.89 -0.80
C LEU A 701 24.60 -22.84 -1.73
N PRO A 702 24.91 -21.69 -2.34
CA PRO A 702 26.05 -21.49 -3.23
C PRO A 702 27.39 -21.41 -2.48
#